data_AF-A0AA37TKB0-F1
#
_entry.id   AF-A0AA37TKB0-F1
#
_cell.length_a   1.000
_cell.length_b   1.000
_cell.length_c   1.000
_cell.angle_alpha   90.00
_cell.angle_beta   90.00
_cell.angle_gamma   90.00
#
_symmetry.space_group_name_H-M   'P 1'
#
loop_
_entity.id
_entity.type
_entity.pdbx_description
1 polymer ?
#
loop_
_entity_poly.entity_id
_entity_poly.type
_entity_poly.pdbx_seq_one_letter_code
_entity_poly.pdbx_strand_id
1 'polypeptide(L)'
;MSLTSRPTSSRRRAPFVPKARGALSEALTSVQDFLRVAPSVPRSVAWLRDRTLAGGDGITARDISLFEALVALTAQGEETETSIRAARLCSVASALTVLSAGGHDAQPRELVAALKRLFGRAPEPLKRGAMFHFHLPAWAVPLQQPGSRYAHLDLSVLARFRRRSSSLLYRQVLAHVAAERIRYEPGMQPFVMEYSPEDLAAALGMPEPAPGASLHVGQLRIRYLTPAVEEIAEHVRSFEIVSVGTAHDTRRRAGEIVTGDDGAALQARAVASIALTIRLCPPERLDAVPTRALDEETFASLCERRDAPPYAVRPETIVRLGSSLPSARLRNRKTGRAAPLLQSEMRVRHDLWLAAIHEALTGEAITPAFETGACRGQRLLDAIARDGADKVFWAFSHAEAAAPDIGPAIAERYRFKQEIEKARKLRLKASTVAAAQERRRTLREARADGMASPKPAKKRVTVPSKPTVPIPSDDPAMPMPPTTVDLTSPAARAEGLRLYREWQPAFEYPFAKAVLVAARVKQAFAAGEYPILAEAGDAYLEAIARLDNVTRAFVPGLTVGKQDENASHYVAMLAMSWPTRVSNGRSVNPAAEIAADRALVNRAVKRDREADRVAKAQAEARKSPPPPRPTDGFRDGYVPKRAS
;
A
#
# COMPACT_ATOMS: atom_id res chain seq x y z
N MET A 1 13.55 36.94 49.98
CA MET A 1 13.35 37.25 48.54
C MET A 1 12.96 35.96 47.83
N SER A 2 11.66 35.78 47.55
CA SER A 2 11.14 34.56 46.92
C SER A 2 10.72 34.88 45.49
N LEU A 3 11.41 34.30 44.50
CA LEU A 3 11.14 34.49 43.07
C LEU A 3 10.03 33.52 42.64
N THR A 4 8.80 34.02 42.56
CA THR A 4 7.68 33.31 41.94
C THR A 4 7.84 33.32 40.42
N SER A 5 8.24 32.19 39.83
CA SER A 5 8.21 31.95 38.39
C SER A 5 6.76 31.91 37.91
N ARG A 6 6.34 32.90 37.12
CA ARG A 6 5.04 32.87 36.43
C ARG A 6 4.99 31.68 35.47
N PRO A 7 3.90 30.88 35.46
CA PRO A 7 3.72 29.83 34.47
C PRO A 7 3.58 30.47 33.09
N THR A 8 4.45 30.07 32.17
CA THR A 8 4.36 30.44 30.75
C THR A 8 3.02 29.97 30.19
N SER A 9 2.17 30.91 29.76
CA SER A 9 0.90 30.63 29.08
C SER A 9 1.14 29.67 27.92
N SER A 10 0.45 28.53 27.92
CA SER A 10 0.50 27.59 26.80
C SER A 10 0.12 28.33 25.52
N ARG A 11 1.02 28.34 24.52
CA ARG A 11 0.70 28.85 23.17
C ARG A 11 -0.56 28.13 22.69
N ARG A 12 -1.68 28.86 22.55
CA ARG A 12 -2.88 28.34 21.88
C ARG A 12 -2.46 27.87 20.49
N ARG A 13 -2.56 26.57 20.24
CA ARG A 13 -2.34 26.02 18.91
C ARG A 13 -3.32 26.70 17.96
N ALA A 14 -2.83 27.20 16.83
CA ALA A 14 -3.69 27.77 15.80
C ALA A 14 -4.82 26.77 15.46
N PRO A 15 -6.04 27.26 15.16
CA PRO A 15 -7.14 26.39 14.76
C PRO A 15 -6.70 25.53 13.56
N PHE A 16 -7.02 24.24 13.61
CA PHE A 16 -6.70 23.32 12.53
C PHE A 16 -7.56 23.67 11.31
N VAL A 17 -6.93 24.08 10.21
CA VAL A 17 -7.59 24.34 8.93
C VAL A 17 -7.35 23.15 8.00
N PRO A 18 -8.37 22.36 7.64
CA PRO A 18 -8.21 21.23 6.74
C PRO A 18 -7.78 21.72 5.35
N LYS A 19 -6.78 21.06 4.77
CA LYS A 19 -6.26 21.37 3.42
C LYS A 19 -6.74 20.37 2.37
N ALA A 20 -6.78 20.83 1.12
CA ALA A 20 -6.91 19.95 -0.04
C ALA A 20 -5.73 18.96 -0.08
N ARG A 21 -5.99 17.74 -0.54
CA ARG A 21 -4.99 16.69 -0.70
C ARG A 21 -4.77 16.40 -2.17
N GLY A 22 -3.50 16.24 -2.54
CA GLY A 22 -3.07 16.14 -3.95
C GLY A 22 -2.94 17.52 -4.58
N ALA A 23 -1.89 17.72 -5.38
CA ALA A 23 -1.63 19.00 -6.02
C ALA A 23 -2.65 19.24 -7.13
N LEU A 24 -3.63 20.13 -6.88
CA LEU A 24 -4.67 20.48 -7.85
C LEU A 24 -4.08 21.03 -9.17
N SER A 25 -3.01 21.81 -9.09
CA SER A 25 -2.31 22.35 -10.26
C SER A 25 -1.73 21.24 -11.15
N GLU A 26 -1.07 20.24 -10.55
CA GLU A 26 -0.54 19.08 -11.27
C GLU A 26 -1.66 18.23 -11.86
N ALA A 27 -2.71 17.98 -11.06
CA ALA A 27 -3.86 17.18 -11.46
C ALA A 27 -4.57 17.74 -12.71
N LEU A 28 -4.58 19.06 -12.90
CA LEU A 28 -5.35 19.68 -13.99
C LEU A 28 -4.57 19.84 -15.31
N THR A 29 -3.33 19.36 -15.35
CA THR A 29 -2.48 19.38 -16.55
C THR A 29 -3.07 18.51 -17.66
N SER A 30 -3.61 17.35 -17.31
CA SER A 30 -4.24 16.41 -18.23
C SER A 30 -5.32 15.59 -17.55
N VAL A 31 -6.22 14.97 -18.33
CA VAL A 31 -7.25 14.07 -17.78
C VAL A 31 -6.63 12.88 -17.04
N GLN A 32 -5.51 12.36 -17.55
CA GLN A 32 -4.81 11.24 -16.93
C GLN A 32 -4.18 11.65 -15.60
N ASP A 33 -3.61 12.86 -15.51
CA ASP A 33 -3.08 13.38 -14.25
C ASP A 33 -4.20 13.64 -13.25
N PHE A 34 -5.36 14.12 -13.69
CA PHE A 34 -6.50 14.35 -12.81
C PHE A 34 -6.99 13.05 -12.15
N LEU A 35 -7.09 11.98 -12.95
CA LEU A 35 -7.47 10.64 -12.48
C LEU A 35 -6.37 9.97 -11.64
N ARG A 36 -5.10 10.21 -11.96
CA ARG A 36 -3.95 9.64 -11.24
C ARG A 36 -3.71 10.31 -9.88
N VAL A 37 -3.75 11.63 -9.84
CA VAL A 37 -3.58 12.42 -8.61
C VAL A 37 -4.81 12.28 -7.70
N ALA A 38 -6.00 12.11 -8.29
CA ALA A 38 -7.27 11.94 -7.59
C ALA A 38 -7.49 12.99 -6.48
N PRO A 39 -7.45 14.30 -6.81
CA PRO A 39 -7.42 15.35 -5.81
C PRO A 39 -8.68 15.32 -4.94
N SER A 40 -8.52 15.55 -3.64
CA SER A 40 -9.64 15.56 -2.68
C SER A 40 -9.66 16.81 -1.84
N VAL A 41 -10.86 17.32 -1.55
CA VAL A 41 -11.05 18.64 -0.95
C VAL A 41 -11.91 18.55 0.30
N PRO A 42 -11.55 19.25 1.38
CA PRO A 42 -12.34 19.24 2.59
C PRO A 42 -13.62 20.04 2.38
N ARG A 43 -14.76 19.44 2.74
CA ARG A 43 -16.07 20.08 2.76
C ARG A 43 -16.73 19.90 4.12
N SER A 44 -17.39 20.96 4.59
CA SER A 44 -18.14 20.93 5.84
C SER A 44 -19.34 19.98 5.73
N VAL A 45 -19.83 19.48 6.86
CA VAL A 45 -21.06 18.66 6.88
C VAL A 45 -22.23 19.43 6.27
N ALA A 46 -22.35 20.73 6.57
CA ALA A 46 -23.39 21.59 6.00
C ALA A 46 -23.29 21.65 4.47
N TRP A 47 -22.09 21.86 3.93
CA TRP A 47 -21.84 21.83 2.49
C TRP A 47 -22.22 20.49 1.85
N LEU A 48 -21.83 19.37 2.46
CA LEU A 48 -22.08 18.04 1.91
C LEU A 48 -23.57 17.66 1.97
N ARG A 49 -24.31 18.11 3.00
CA ARG A 49 -25.74 17.87 3.14
C ARG A 49 -26.62 18.79 2.31
N ASP A 50 -26.07 19.91 1.82
CA ASP A 50 -26.84 20.85 1.00
C ASP A 50 -27.49 20.17 -0.20
N ARG A 51 -28.77 20.51 -0.42
CA ARG A 51 -29.63 19.91 -1.45
C ARG A 51 -29.92 20.88 -2.59
N THR A 52 -29.32 22.07 -2.62
CA THR A 52 -29.64 23.08 -3.63
C THR A 52 -29.30 22.58 -5.05
N LEU A 53 -28.18 21.88 -5.21
CA LEU A 53 -27.83 21.22 -6.49
C LEU A 53 -28.73 20.02 -6.84
N ALA A 54 -29.43 19.44 -5.87
CA ALA A 54 -30.37 18.33 -6.11
C ALA A 54 -31.67 18.83 -6.75
N GLY A 55 -32.15 20.01 -6.34
CA GLY A 55 -33.37 20.65 -6.86
C GLY A 55 -33.18 21.47 -8.14
N GLY A 56 -31.94 21.65 -8.61
CA GLY A 56 -31.68 22.42 -9.82
C GLY A 56 -32.15 21.71 -11.09
N ASP A 57 -32.97 22.39 -11.89
CA ASP A 57 -33.46 21.89 -13.16
C ASP A 57 -32.32 21.69 -14.16
N GLY A 58 -32.29 20.50 -14.77
CA GLY A 58 -31.29 20.14 -15.78
C GLY A 58 -29.84 20.01 -15.27
N ILE A 59 -29.59 20.11 -13.96
CA ILE A 59 -28.26 19.90 -13.37
C ILE A 59 -27.83 18.45 -13.56
N THR A 60 -26.64 18.24 -14.12
CA THR A 60 -26.06 16.92 -14.37
C THR A 60 -24.95 16.57 -13.37
N ALA A 61 -24.49 15.31 -13.36
CA ALA A 61 -23.34 14.90 -12.55
C ALA A 61 -22.07 15.69 -12.90
N ARG A 62 -21.85 15.95 -14.19
CA ARG A 62 -20.71 16.73 -14.70
C ARG A 62 -20.77 18.18 -14.22
N ASP A 63 -21.97 18.76 -14.11
CA ASP A 63 -22.14 20.10 -13.55
C ASP A 63 -21.77 20.13 -12.06
N ILE A 64 -22.19 19.14 -11.28
CA ILE A 64 -21.82 19.02 -9.86
C ILE A 64 -20.31 18.87 -9.69
N SER A 65 -19.67 18.03 -10.51
CA SER A 65 -18.22 17.86 -10.49
C SER A 65 -17.49 19.16 -10.85
N LEU A 66 -17.92 19.84 -11.92
CA LEU A 66 -17.36 21.13 -12.32
C LEU A 66 -17.52 22.16 -11.19
N PHE A 67 -18.70 22.27 -10.59
CA PHE A 67 -18.96 23.17 -9.48
C PHE A 67 -17.97 22.93 -8.32
N GLU A 68 -17.81 21.68 -7.89
CA GLU A 68 -16.91 21.33 -6.80
C GLU A 68 -15.44 21.62 -7.13
N ALA A 69 -15.01 21.33 -8.35
CA ALA A 69 -13.66 21.62 -8.80
C ALA A 69 -13.39 23.13 -8.90
N LEU A 70 -14.34 23.92 -9.43
CA LEU A 70 -14.22 25.37 -9.50
C LEU A 70 -14.12 26.00 -8.11
N VAL A 71 -14.98 25.57 -7.18
CA VAL A 71 -14.92 26.00 -5.77
C VAL A 71 -13.55 25.64 -5.17
N ALA A 72 -13.07 24.42 -5.40
CA ALA A 72 -11.78 23.96 -4.89
C ALA A 72 -10.57 24.75 -5.43
N LEU A 73 -10.58 25.07 -6.72
CA LEU A 73 -9.49 25.78 -7.39
C LEU A 73 -9.31 27.22 -6.93
N THR A 74 -10.41 27.81 -6.49
CA THR A 74 -10.49 29.24 -6.22
C THR A 74 -10.57 29.54 -4.72
N ALA A 75 -10.78 28.52 -3.88
CA ALA A 75 -10.73 28.65 -2.44
C ALA A 75 -9.28 28.94 -1.97
N GLN A 76 -9.07 30.12 -1.39
CA GLN A 76 -7.78 30.53 -0.85
C GLN A 76 -7.82 30.57 0.68
N GLY A 77 -7.19 29.60 1.33
CA GLY A 77 -6.98 29.62 2.79
C GLY A 77 -8.27 29.86 3.60
N GLU A 78 -8.22 30.82 4.53
CA GLU A 78 -9.40 31.29 5.25
C GLU A 78 -10.13 32.34 4.40
N GLU A 79 -11.28 31.96 3.83
CA GLU A 79 -12.11 32.87 3.03
C GLU A 79 -13.03 33.70 3.94
N THR A 80 -13.11 35.00 3.67
CA THR A 80 -14.11 35.92 4.25
C THR A 80 -15.35 35.96 3.37
N GLU A 81 -16.49 36.40 3.90
CA GLU A 81 -17.70 36.58 3.07
C GLU A 81 -17.44 37.43 1.82
N THR A 82 -16.65 38.49 1.97
CA THR A 82 -16.26 39.39 0.87
C THR A 82 -15.42 38.67 -0.18
N SER A 83 -14.43 37.86 0.22
CA SER A 83 -13.63 37.08 -0.73
C SER A 83 -14.43 35.95 -1.38
N ILE A 84 -15.43 35.41 -0.68
CA ILE A 84 -16.32 34.38 -1.24
C ILE A 84 -17.19 34.97 -2.36
N ARG A 85 -17.74 36.16 -2.14
CA ARG A 85 -18.59 36.90 -3.09
C ARG A 85 -17.83 37.51 -4.27
N ALA A 86 -16.51 37.63 -4.17
CA ALA A 86 -15.70 38.19 -5.24
C ALA A 86 -15.75 37.34 -6.52
N ALA A 87 -15.56 37.99 -7.68
CA ALA A 87 -15.41 37.31 -8.95
C ALA A 87 -14.16 36.41 -8.93
N ARG A 88 -14.31 35.16 -9.37
CA ARG A 88 -13.25 34.15 -9.37
C ARG A 88 -12.82 33.85 -10.80
N LEU A 89 -11.52 33.74 -11.02
CA LEU A 89 -10.93 33.48 -12.33
C LEU A 89 -10.54 31.99 -12.46
N CYS A 90 -10.92 31.36 -13.57
CA CYS A 90 -10.53 29.98 -13.88
C CYS A 90 -10.15 29.83 -15.36
N SER A 91 -9.23 28.91 -15.65
CA SER A 91 -8.87 28.59 -17.03
C SER A 91 -9.91 27.66 -17.68
N VAL A 92 -10.23 27.91 -18.94
CA VAL A 92 -11.12 27.03 -19.70
C VAL A 92 -10.51 25.64 -19.81
N ALA A 93 -9.19 25.54 -20.04
CA ALA A 93 -8.49 24.26 -20.12
C ALA A 93 -8.68 23.40 -18.86
N SER A 94 -8.49 23.97 -17.66
CA SER A 94 -8.67 23.25 -16.39
C SER A 94 -10.11 22.77 -16.19
N ALA A 95 -11.09 23.62 -16.51
CA ALA A 95 -12.51 23.24 -16.42
C ALA A 95 -12.86 22.10 -17.39
N LEU A 96 -12.32 22.13 -18.61
CA LEU A 96 -12.51 21.06 -19.59
C LEU A 96 -11.82 19.75 -19.16
N THR A 97 -10.65 19.81 -18.51
CA THR A 97 -9.99 18.61 -17.94
C THR A 97 -10.94 17.89 -16.97
N VAL A 98 -11.58 18.62 -16.06
CA VAL A 98 -12.55 18.05 -15.10
C VAL A 98 -13.74 17.44 -15.83
N LEU A 99 -14.35 18.20 -16.74
CA LEU A 99 -15.51 17.74 -17.51
C LEU A 99 -15.21 16.51 -18.38
N SER A 100 -13.94 16.27 -18.72
CA SER A 100 -13.51 15.18 -19.59
C SER A 100 -13.14 13.89 -18.84
N ALA A 101 -13.06 13.93 -17.51
CA ALA A 101 -12.62 12.79 -16.71
C ALA A 101 -13.56 11.57 -16.75
N GLY A 102 -14.82 11.77 -17.17
CA GLY A 102 -15.78 10.70 -17.42
C GLY A 102 -15.53 9.90 -18.72
N GLY A 103 -14.45 10.17 -19.46
CA GLY A 103 -14.05 9.41 -20.65
C GLY A 103 -14.46 10.03 -21.99
N HIS A 104 -14.99 11.26 -21.99
CA HIS A 104 -15.38 12.01 -23.20
C HIS A 104 -14.67 13.35 -23.24
N ASP A 105 -14.07 13.74 -24.38
CA ASP A 105 -13.36 15.02 -24.51
C ASP A 105 -14.35 16.20 -24.59
N ALA A 106 -14.49 16.92 -23.49
CA ALA A 106 -15.43 18.00 -23.32
C ALA A 106 -15.08 19.19 -24.22
N GLN A 107 -16.09 19.74 -24.89
CA GLN A 107 -15.92 20.92 -25.73
C GLN A 107 -16.25 22.22 -24.98
N PRO A 108 -15.69 23.39 -25.36
CA PRO A 108 -16.00 24.68 -24.73
C PRO A 108 -17.51 25.01 -24.67
N ARG A 109 -18.29 24.59 -25.67
CA ARG A 109 -19.76 24.74 -25.66
C ARG A 109 -20.45 24.03 -24.50
N GLU A 110 -19.91 22.88 -24.07
CA GLU A 110 -20.44 22.11 -22.94
C GLU A 110 -20.15 22.86 -21.63
N LEU A 111 -18.96 23.45 -21.50
CA LEU A 111 -18.62 24.32 -20.39
C LEU A 111 -19.55 25.53 -20.32
N VAL A 112 -19.81 26.21 -21.44
CA VAL A 112 -20.75 27.34 -21.49
C VAL A 112 -22.15 26.93 -21.01
N ALA A 113 -22.65 25.78 -21.46
CA ALA A 113 -23.93 25.25 -21.02
C ALA A 113 -23.95 24.93 -19.51
N ALA A 114 -22.87 24.34 -18.99
CA ALA A 114 -22.71 24.06 -17.56
C ALA A 114 -22.67 25.36 -16.73
N LEU A 115 -21.94 26.37 -17.17
CA LEU A 115 -21.87 27.68 -16.50
C LEU A 115 -23.22 28.40 -16.50
N LYS A 116 -24.01 28.28 -17.58
CA LYS A 116 -25.38 28.78 -17.62
C LYS A 116 -26.25 28.10 -16.56
N ARG A 117 -26.23 26.76 -16.48
CA ARG A 117 -27.02 26.01 -15.49
C ARG A 117 -26.60 26.28 -14.04
N LEU A 118 -25.29 26.35 -13.78
CA LEU A 118 -24.75 26.50 -12.43
C LEU A 118 -24.81 27.93 -11.89
N PHE A 119 -24.56 28.92 -12.75
CA PHE A 119 -24.32 30.31 -12.34
C PHE A 119 -25.23 31.32 -13.04
N GLY A 120 -26.19 30.88 -13.86
CA GLY A 120 -27.06 31.76 -14.64
C GLY A 120 -26.32 32.61 -15.69
N ARG A 121 -25.08 32.24 -16.03
CA ARG A 121 -24.25 33.03 -16.95
C ARG A 121 -24.86 33.06 -18.35
N ALA A 122 -24.85 34.23 -18.98
CA ALA A 122 -25.20 34.37 -20.39
C ALA A 122 -24.28 33.47 -21.26
N PRO A 123 -24.83 32.78 -22.28
CA PRO A 123 -24.08 31.83 -23.08
C PRO A 123 -23.13 32.55 -24.05
N GLU A 124 -21.96 32.94 -23.56
CA GLU A 124 -20.89 33.53 -24.36
C GLU A 124 -19.89 32.45 -24.82
N PRO A 125 -19.41 32.50 -26.07
CA PRO A 125 -18.44 31.53 -26.57
C PRO A 125 -17.10 31.65 -25.85
N LEU A 126 -16.54 30.52 -25.40
CA LEU A 126 -15.25 30.44 -24.73
C LEU A 126 -14.21 29.75 -25.62
N LYS A 127 -12.99 30.29 -25.66
CA LYS A 127 -11.83 29.67 -26.33
C LYS A 127 -11.04 28.79 -25.35
N ARG A 128 -10.44 27.70 -25.83
CA ARG A 128 -9.74 26.70 -24.98
C ARG A 128 -8.60 27.30 -24.13
N GLY A 129 -7.87 28.27 -24.67
CA GLY A 129 -6.80 28.98 -23.96
C GLY A 129 -7.25 30.21 -23.17
N ALA A 130 -8.55 30.50 -23.12
CA ALA A 130 -9.06 31.66 -22.40
C ALA A 130 -9.22 31.38 -20.90
N MET A 131 -9.39 32.47 -20.14
CA MET A 131 -9.87 32.45 -18.77
C MET A 131 -11.32 32.93 -18.74
N PHE A 132 -12.07 32.57 -17.70
CA PHE A 132 -13.40 33.08 -17.45
C PHE A 132 -13.62 33.44 -15.99
N HIS A 133 -14.54 34.37 -15.76
CA HIS A 133 -14.97 34.76 -14.42
C HIS A 133 -16.27 34.05 -14.04
N PHE A 134 -16.43 33.74 -12.77
CA PHE A 134 -17.69 33.29 -12.19
C PHE A 134 -17.83 33.81 -10.76
N HIS A 135 -19.07 33.87 -10.28
CA HIS A 135 -19.38 34.17 -8.89
C HIS A 135 -19.95 32.92 -8.25
N LEU A 136 -19.62 32.66 -6.99
CA LEU A 136 -20.33 31.63 -6.26
C LEU A 136 -21.77 32.07 -6.01
N PRO A 137 -22.75 31.16 -6.14
CA PRO A 137 -24.12 31.47 -5.80
C PRO A 137 -24.24 31.91 -4.34
N ALA A 138 -25.18 32.81 -4.06
CA ALA A 138 -25.38 33.35 -2.70
C ALA A 138 -25.62 32.25 -1.65
N TRP A 139 -26.28 31.15 -2.03
CA TRP A 139 -26.53 30.01 -1.14
C TRP A 139 -25.26 29.27 -0.71
N ALA A 140 -24.17 29.34 -1.49
CA ALA A 140 -22.91 28.65 -1.18
C ALA A 140 -22.09 29.38 -0.11
N VAL A 141 -22.29 30.70 0.03
CA VAL A 141 -21.55 31.56 0.96
C VAL A 141 -21.61 31.09 2.42
N PRO A 142 -22.80 30.84 3.02
CA PRO A 142 -22.87 30.36 4.41
C PRO A 142 -22.29 28.94 4.57
N LEU A 143 -22.22 28.14 3.51
CA LEU A 143 -21.75 26.76 3.56
C LEU A 143 -20.21 26.64 3.53
N GLN A 144 -19.51 27.64 2.97
CA GLN A 144 -18.06 27.71 2.95
C GLN A 144 -17.44 28.13 4.29
N GLN A 145 -18.25 28.67 5.20
CA GLN A 145 -17.73 29.09 6.51
C GLN A 145 -17.15 27.88 7.27
N PRO A 146 -16.04 28.06 8.03
CA PRO A 146 -15.38 26.97 8.72
C PRO A 146 -16.33 26.26 9.70
N GLY A 147 -16.81 25.08 9.31
CA GLY A 147 -17.56 24.18 10.18
C GLY A 147 -16.62 23.34 11.06
N SER A 148 -17.09 22.90 12.23
CA SER A 148 -16.30 22.07 13.16
C SER A 148 -16.03 20.64 12.67
N ARG A 149 -16.71 20.19 11.60
CA ARG A 149 -16.57 18.83 11.02
C ARG A 149 -16.54 18.89 9.51
N TYR A 150 -15.67 18.09 8.91
CA TYR A 150 -15.48 18.00 7.47
C TYR A 150 -15.22 16.56 7.02
N ALA A 151 -15.50 16.27 5.76
CA ALA A 151 -14.99 15.10 5.04
C ALA A 151 -14.25 15.54 3.77
N HIS A 152 -13.33 14.69 3.31
CA HIS A 152 -12.64 14.89 2.04
C HIS A 152 -13.49 14.32 0.90
N LEU A 153 -13.89 15.19 -0.01
CA LEU A 153 -14.62 14.88 -1.23
C LEU A 153 -13.62 14.66 -2.37
N ASP A 154 -13.61 13.48 -2.99
CA ASP A 154 -12.74 13.18 -4.13
C ASP A 154 -13.31 13.76 -5.43
N LEU A 155 -12.58 14.69 -6.03
CA LEU A 155 -13.02 15.38 -7.25
C LEU A 155 -12.94 14.46 -8.47
N SER A 156 -12.00 13.52 -8.50
CA SER A 156 -11.87 12.59 -9.61
C SER A 156 -13.02 11.59 -9.65
N VAL A 157 -13.50 11.17 -8.48
CA VAL A 157 -14.69 10.32 -8.33
C VAL A 157 -15.93 11.04 -8.85
N LEU A 158 -16.16 12.28 -8.41
CA LEU A 158 -17.31 13.07 -8.87
C LEU A 158 -17.30 13.26 -10.39
N ALA A 159 -16.13 13.48 -10.98
CA ALA A 159 -16.00 13.69 -12.42
C ALA A 159 -16.25 12.44 -13.27
N ARG A 160 -16.20 11.25 -12.66
CA ARG A 160 -16.49 9.97 -13.32
C ARG A 160 -17.96 9.56 -13.23
N PHE A 161 -18.70 10.07 -12.24
CA PHE A 161 -20.13 9.79 -12.14
C PHE A 161 -20.90 10.28 -13.35
N ARG A 162 -21.79 9.42 -13.86
CA ARG A 162 -22.66 9.73 -15.00
C ARG A 162 -24.00 10.24 -14.52
N ARG A 163 -24.46 9.75 -13.36
CA ARG A 163 -25.76 10.11 -12.80
C ARG A 163 -25.64 11.12 -11.68
N ARG A 164 -26.58 12.06 -11.66
CA ARG A 164 -26.72 13.05 -10.60
C ARG A 164 -26.89 12.38 -9.24
N SER A 165 -27.71 11.32 -9.17
CA SER A 165 -27.96 10.57 -7.95
C SER A 165 -26.69 9.98 -7.32
N SER A 166 -25.72 9.52 -8.13
CA SER A 166 -24.42 9.02 -7.65
C SER A 166 -23.63 10.09 -6.91
N SER A 167 -23.55 11.29 -7.51
CA SER A 167 -22.85 12.43 -6.92
C SER A 167 -23.48 12.87 -5.60
N LEU A 168 -24.81 12.92 -5.56
CA LEU A 168 -25.55 13.32 -4.36
C LEU A 168 -25.46 12.27 -3.25
N LEU A 169 -25.64 10.99 -3.58
CA LEU A 169 -25.51 9.90 -2.61
C LEU A 169 -24.10 9.83 -2.02
N TYR A 170 -23.07 9.97 -2.85
CA TYR A 170 -21.68 10.03 -2.41
C TYR A 170 -21.45 11.15 -1.37
N ARG A 171 -21.98 12.35 -1.63
CA ARG A 171 -21.91 13.46 -0.66
C ARG A 171 -22.64 13.14 0.65
N GLN A 172 -23.81 12.51 0.60
CA GLN A 172 -24.58 12.15 1.79
C GLN A 172 -23.81 11.15 2.67
N VAL A 173 -23.18 10.14 2.06
CA VAL A 173 -22.34 9.19 2.80
C VAL A 173 -21.17 9.91 3.48
N LEU A 174 -20.45 10.77 2.75
CA LEU A 174 -19.34 11.54 3.33
C LEU A 174 -19.80 12.49 4.43
N ALA A 175 -20.97 13.12 4.26
CA ALA A 175 -21.57 13.98 5.27
C ALA A 175 -21.87 13.21 6.56
N HIS A 176 -22.42 12.00 6.44
CA HIS A 176 -22.72 11.14 7.57
C HIS A 176 -21.43 10.69 8.28
N VAL A 177 -20.41 10.25 7.53
CA VAL A 177 -19.09 9.87 8.08
C VAL A 177 -18.47 11.04 8.87
N ALA A 178 -18.50 12.25 8.32
CA ALA A 178 -18.00 13.45 8.99
C ALA A 178 -18.84 13.85 10.22
N ALA A 179 -20.17 13.77 10.11
CA ALA A 179 -21.09 14.10 11.18
C ALA A 179 -20.90 13.14 12.36
N GLU A 180 -20.93 11.83 12.13
CA GLU A 180 -20.80 10.82 13.19
C GLU A 180 -19.35 10.59 13.64
N ARG A 181 -18.38 11.31 13.05
CA ARG A 181 -16.94 11.16 13.31
C ARG A 181 -16.46 9.73 13.09
N ILE A 182 -17.10 9.02 12.16
CA ILE A 182 -16.73 7.66 11.79
C ILE A 182 -15.37 7.77 11.10
N ARG A 183 -14.42 6.97 11.58
CA ARG A 183 -13.09 6.87 11.00
C ARG A 183 -12.87 5.42 10.64
N TYR A 184 -12.14 5.20 9.56
CA TYR A 184 -11.70 3.86 9.24
C TYR A 184 -10.87 3.30 10.39
N GLU A 185 -11.23 2.10 10.86
CA GLU A 185 -10.44 1.30 11.77
C GLU A 185 -10.32 -0.13 11.21
N PRO A 186 -9.14 -0.77 11.29
CA PRO A 186 -8.99 -2.15 10.85
C PRO A 186 -9.97 -3.07 11.58
N GLY A 187 -10.74 -3.85 10.80
CA GLY A 187 -11.76 -4.78 11.32
C GLY A 187 -13.07 -4.13 11.78
N MET A 188 -13.28 -2.83 11.55
CA MET A 188 -14.54 -2.15 11.87
C MET A 188 -15.72 -2.78 11.11
N GLN A 189 -16.82 -3.02 11.84
CA GLN A 189 -18.07 -3.49 11.25
C GLN A 189 -18.72 -2.40 10.37
N PRO A 190 -19.47 -2.78 9.32
CA PRO A 190 -20.26 -1.82 8.56
C PRO A 190 -21.23 -1.05 9.44
N PHE A 191 -21.48 0.22 9.11
CA PHE A 191 -22.50 1.04 9.75
C PHE A 191 -23.73 1.17 8.83
N VAL A 192 -24.89 1.50 9.40
CA VAL A 192 -26.15 1.59 8.65
C VAL A 192 -26.63 3.03 8.59
N MET A 193 -27.03 3.47 7.40
CA MET A 193 -27.73 4.73 7.18
C MET A 193 -29.17 4.43 6.80
N GLU A 194 -30.12 4.83 7.64
CA GLU A 194 -31.55 4.62 7.42
C GLU A 194 -32.21 5.90 6.88
N TYR A 195 -33.10 5.72 5.90
CA TYR A 195 -33.86 6.78 5.27
C TYR A 195 -35.34 6.41 5.18
N SER A 196 -36.23 7.39 5.31
CA SER A 196 -37.56 7.29 4.74
C SER A 196 -37.46 7.31 3.20
N PRO A 197 -38.41 6.71 2.45
CA PRO A 197 -38.39 6.79 0.99
C PRO A 197 -38.38 8.23 0.46
N GLU A 198 -39.10 9.15 1.11
CA GLU A 198 -39.19 10.56 0.76
C GLU A 198 -37.85 11.29 0.98
N ASP A 199 -37.21 11.06 2.13
CA ASP A 199 -35.89 11.63 2.41
C ASP A 199 -34.84 11.13 1.43
N LEU A 200 -34.88 9.85 1.07
CA LEU A 200 -33.95 9.28 0.10
C LEU A 200 -34.22 9.83 -1.30
N ALA A 201 -35.48 9.98 -1.70
CA ALA A 201 -35.85 10.60 -2.98
C ALA A 201 -35.30 12.03 -3.07
N ALA A 202 -35.52 12.85 -2.05
CA ALA A 202 -34.97 14.20 -1.97
C ALA A 202 -33.43 14.19 -1.99
N ALA A 203 -32.80 13.28 -1.24
CA ALA A 203 -31.35 13.14 -1.19
C ALA A 203 -30.72 12.73 -2.52
N LEU A 204 -31.42 11.94 -3.34
CA LEU A 204 -30.98 11.51 -4.67
C LEU A 204 -31.36 12.49 -5.79
N GLY A 205 -32.06 13.58 -5.45
CA GLY A 205 -32.57 14.54 -6.42
C GLY A 205 -33.63 13.94 -7.33
N MET A 206 -34.48 13.06 -6.82
CA MET A 206 -35.70 12.65 -7.52
C MET A 206 -36.69 13.82 -7.43
N PRO A 207 -37.32 14.24 -8.56
CA PRO A 207 -38.34 15.27 -8.54
C PRO A 207 -39.45 14.91 -7.55
N GLU A 208 -39.95 15.91 -6.82
CA GLU A 208 -41.09 15.73 -5.94
C GLU A 208 -42.30 15.27 -6.76
N PRO A 209 -43.11 14.34 -6.23
CA PRO A 209 -44.34 13.94 -6.89
C PRO A 209 -45.27 15.15 -7.03
N ALA A 210 -46.11 15.16 -8.07
CA ALA A 210 -47.13 16.19 -8.23
C ALA A 210 -48.02 16.26 -6.97
N PRO A 211 -48.59 17.44 -6.64
CA PRO A 211 -49.47 17.58 -5.48
C PRO A 211 -50.56 16.50 -5.47
N GLY A 212 -50.62 15.69 -4.41
CA GLY A 212 -51.58 14.59 -4.26
C GLY A 212 -51.14 13.23 -4.81
N ALA A 213 -49.99 13.13 -5.49
CA ALA A 213 -49.41 11.86 -5.93
C ALA A 213 -48.44 11.29 -4.88
N SER A 214 -48.45 9.96 -4.72
CA SER A 214 -47.52 9.26 -3.83
C SER A 214 -46.18 8.98 -4.50
N LEU A 215 -45.12 8.91 -3.70
CA LEU A 215 -43.79 8.57 -4.18
C LEU A 215 -43.73 7.11 -4.67
N HIS A 216 -43.37 6.92 -5.93
CA HIS A 216 -43.20 5.58 -6.49
C HIS A 216 -41.85 4.96 -6.08
N VAL A 217 -41.81 4.26 -4.94
CA VAL A 217 -40.59 3.64 -4.36
C VAL A 217 -39.88 2.70 -5.33
N GLY A 218 -40.61 1.96 -6.18
CA GLY A 218 -40.01 1.14 -7.24
C GLY A 218 -39.16 1.94 -8.24
N GLN A 219 -39.64 3.11 -8.67
CA GLN A 219 -38.91 3.99 -9.58
C GLN A 219 -37.71 4.65 -8.88
N LEU A 220 -37.87 5.04 -7.61
CA LEU A 220 -36.74 5.51 -6.78
C LEU A 220 -35.60 4.49 -6.78
N ARG A 221 -35.92 3.21 -6.55
CA ARG A 221 -34.92 2.13 -6.55
C ARG A 221 -34.27 1.94 -7.92
N ILE A 222 -35.08 1.69 -8.95
CA ILE A 222 -34.60 1.29 -10.28
C ILE A 222 -33.86 2.44 -10.99
N ARG A 223 -34.38 3.67 -10.92
CA ARG A 223 -33.84 4.79 -11.72
C ARG A 223 -32.75 5.58 -11.01
N TYR A 224 -32.78 5.66 -9.68
CA TYR A 224 -31.90 6.53 -8.91
C TYR A 224 -30.94 5.77 -8.00
N LEU A 225 -31.45 4.92 -7.11
CA LEU A 225 -30.64 4.29 -6.07
C LEU A 225 -29.74 3.18 -6.61
N THR A 226 -30.29 2.17 -7.28
CA THR A 226 -29.52 1.03 -7.79
C THR A 226 -28.38 1.49 -8.70
N PRO A 227 -28.63 2.36 -9.71
CA PRO A 227 -27.54 2.83 -10.57
C PRO A 227 -26.52 3.70 -9.84
N ALA A 228 -26.93 4.45 -8.81
CA ALA A 228 -26.00 5.21 -7.98
C ALA A 228 -25.09 4.30 -7.15
N VAL A 229 -25.63 3.21 -6.60
CA VAL A 229 -24.87 2.20 -5.85
C VAL A 229 -23.86 1.50 -6.78
N GLU A 230 -24.27 1.15 -7.99
CA GLU A 230 -23.38 0.55 -9.01
C GLU A 230 -22.22 1.48 -9.38
N GLU A 231 -22.50 2.75 -9.70
CA GLU A 231 -21.45 3.73 -10.02
C GLU A 231 -20.54 4.02 -8.82
N ILE A 232 -21.09 4.06 -7.60
CA ILE A 232 -20.29 4.18 -6.37
C ILE A 232 -19.34 3.00 -6.23
N ALA A 233 -19.81 1.77 -6.44
CA ALA A 233 -18.96 0.58 -6.38
C ALA A 233 -17.85 0.60 -7.45
N GLU A 234 -18.11 1.20 -8.62
CA GLU A 234 -17.13 1.30 -9.70
C GLU A 234 -16.03 2.35 -9.44
N HIS A 235 -16.37 3.47 -8.80
CA HIS A 235 -15.50 4.65 -8.76
C HIS A 235 -15.03 5.04 -7.36
N VAL A 236 -15.82 4.77 -6.31
CA VAL A 236 -15.49 5.14 -4.94
C VAL A 236 -14.61 4.06 -4.31
N ARG A 237 -13.50 4.50 -3.72
CA ARG A 237 -12.54 3.61 -3.07
C ARG A 237 -12.47 3.77 -1.56
N SER A 238 -13.04 4.85 -1.02
CA SER A 238 -13.03 5.16 0.41
C SER A 238 -14.06 4.36 1.22
N PHE A 239 -15.09 3.83 0.58
CA PHE A 239 -16.12 3.02 1.20
C PHE A 239 -16.82 2.16 0.15
N GLU A 240 -17.60 1.19 0.62
CA GLU A 240 -18.45 0.31 -0.17
C GLU A 240 -19.84 0.24 0.44
N ILE A 241 -20.88 0.24 -0.39
CA ILE A 241 -22.26 -0.03 0.02
C ILE A 241 -22.48 -1.54 -0.09
N VAL A 242 -22.41 -2.23 1.05
CA VAL A 242 -22.44 -3.70 1.15
C VAL A 242 -23.84 -4.25 0.84
N SER A 243 -24.88 -3.56 1.32
CA SER A 243 -26.26 -3.98 1.08
C SER A 243 -27.24 -2.82 1.15
N VAL A 244 -28.38 -2.99 0.48
CA VAL A 244 -29.53 -2.09 0.52
C VAL A 244 -30.73 -2.89 1.04
N GLY A 245 -31.10 -2.66 2.29
CA GLY A 245 -32.26 -3.27 2.94
C GLY A 245 -33.51 -2.40 2.84
N THR A 246 -34.69 -3.03 2.90
CA THR A 246 -35.98 -2.32 2.99
C THR A 246 -36.79 -2.88 4.15
N ALA A 247 -37.29 -2.01 5.02
CA ALA A 247 -38.27 -2.38 6.04
C ALA A 247 -39.66 -1.91 5.60
N HIS A 248 -40.67 -2.75 5.81
CA HIS A 248 -42.07 -2.45 5.52
C HIS A 248 -42.79 -2.06 6.80
N ASP A 249 -43.80 -1.18 6.68
CA ASP A 249 -44.61 -0.79 7.83
C ASP A 249 -45.32 -2.02 8.42
N THR A 250 -45.30 -2.13 9.75
CA THR A 250 -45.98 -3.17 10.52
C THR A 250 -47.45 -2.85 10.77
N ARG A 251 -47.90 -1.61 10.53
CA ARG A 251 -49.20 -1.08 10.99
C ARG A 251 -50.41 -1.19 10.05
N ARG A 252 -50.36 -1.89 8.91
CA ARG A 252 -51.63 -2.30 8.26
C ARG A 252 -52.13 -3.59 8.90
N ARG A 253 -53.27 -3.49 9.61
CA ARG A 253 -53.99 -4.63 10.19
C ARG A 253 -54.13 -5.71 9.12
N ALA A 254 -53.82 -6.95 9.49
CA ALA A 254 -54.23 -8.12 8.71
C ALA A 254 -55.74 -8.02 8.44
N GLY A 255 -56.14 -7.77 7.18
CA GLY A 255 -57.55 -7.72 6.79
C GLY A 255 -57.95 -6.62 5.78
N GLU A 256 -57.13 -5.60 5.53
CA GLU A 256 -57.48 -4.56 4.56
C GLU A 256 -57.02 -4.97 3.14
N ILE A 257 -57.91 -5.62 2.39
CA ILE A 257 -57.69 -6.04 1.00
C ILE A 257 -57.93 -4.82 0.10
N VAL A 258 -56.87 -4.29 -0.51
CA VAL A 258 -57.01 -3.37 -1.65
C VAL A 258 -57.09 -4.25 -2.90
N THR A 259 -58.27 -4.32 -3.51
CA THR A 259 -58.50 -4.96 -4.81
C THR A 259 -57.92 -4.08 -5.91
N GLY A 260 -57.04 -4.63 -6.75
CA GLY A 260 -56.69 -4.01 -8.02
C GLY A 260 -57.87 -4.06 -9.01
N ASP A 261 -57.77 -3.32 -10.11
CA ASP A 261 -58.78 -3.29 -11.19
C ASP A 261 -59.08 -4.70 -11.77
N ASP A 262 -58.16 -5.64 -11.57
CA ASP A 262 -58.20 -7.03 -12.03
C ASP A 262 -58.81 -7.99 -10.98
N GLY A 263 -59.23 -7.50 -9.81
CA GLY A 263 -59.74 -8.32 -8.70
C GLY A 263 -58.67 -9.12 -7.93
N ALA A 264 -57.40 -8.99 -8.29
CA ALA A 264 -56.30 -9.66 -7.60
C ALA A 264 -55.92 -8.94 -6.29
N ALA A 265 -55.66 -9.73 -5.23
CA ALA A 265 -55.24 -9.22 -3.92
C ALA A 265 -53.79 -8.72 -3.97
N LEU A 266 -53.60 -7.40 -3.92
CA LEU A 266 -52.26 -6.79 -3.88
C LEU A 266 -51.74 -6.74 -2.43
N GLN A 267 -50.86 -7.67 -2.07
CA GLN A 267 -50.07 -7.61 -0.82
C GLN A 267 -48.92 -6.60 -0.89
N ALA A 268 -49.16 -5.35 -1.31
CA ALA A 268 -48.11 -4.34 -1.32
C ALA A 268 -48.06 -3.60 0.03
N ARG A 269 -47.27 -4.12 0.99
CA ARG A 269 -46.94 -3.36 2.21
C ARG A 269 -46.06 -2.17 1.83
N ALA A 270 -46.47 -0.96 2.21
CA ALA A 270 -45.68 0.24 1.98
C ALA A 270 -44.28 0.10 2.62
N VAL A 271 -43.24 0.49 1.90
CA VAL A 271 -41.86 0.53 2.42
C VAL A 271 -41.77 1.69 3.39
N ALA A 272 -41.47 1.41 4.65
CA ALA A 272 -41.33 2.42 5.71
C ALA A 272 -39.93 3.01 5.75
N SER A 273 -38.90 2.19 5.52
CA SER A 273 -37.51 2.66 5.49
C SER A 273 -36.63 1.88 4.51
N ILE A 274 -35.58 2.55 4.06
CA ILE A 274 -34.51 2.00 3.23
C ILE A 274 -33.21 2.16 4.00
N ALA A 275 -32.50 1.05 4.22
CA ALA A 275 -31.27 1.00 4.99
C ALA A 275 -30.07 0.72 4.07
N LEU A 276 -29.07 1.60 4.09
CA LEU A 276 -27.81 1.43 3.37
C LEU A 276 -26.74 0.94 4.35
N THR A 277 -26.25 -0.28 4.17
CA THR A 277 -25.15 -0.83 4.98
C THR A 277 -23.82 -0.47 4.32
N ILE A 278 -22.98 0.30 4.99
CA ILE A 278 -21.77 0.89 4.43
C ILE A 278 -20.55 0.43 5.21
N ARG A 279 -19.54 -0.05 4.48
CA ARG A 279 -18.24 -0.42 5.00
C ARG A 279 -17.21 0.62 4.57
N LEU A 280 -16.49 1.20 5.53
CA LEU A 280 -15.34 2.05 5.20
C LEU A 280 -14.18 1.17 4.71
N CYS A 281 -13.50 1.67 3.68
CA CYS A 281 -12.30 1.03 3.14
C CYS A 281 -11.05 1.72 3.70
N PRO A 282 -9.92 1.01 3.82
CA PRO A 282 -8.66 1.59 4.25
C PRO A 282 -8.23 2.73 3.31
N PRO A 283 -7.66 3.81 3.85
CA PRO A 283 -7.28 4.98 3.05
C PRO A 283 -6.22 4.59 2.01
N GLU A 284 -6.42 5.03 0.75
CA GLU A 284 -5.49 4.71 -0.33
C GLU A 284 -4.18 5.48 -0.26
N ARG A 285 -4.25 6.73 0.21
CA ARG A 285 -3.11 7.62 0.20
C ARG A 285 -2.28 7.42 1.45
N LEU A 286 -0.98 7.16 1.27
CA LEU A 286 -0.06 6.87 2.37
C LEU A 286 -0.01 7.99 3.43
N ASP A 287 -0.22 9.25 3.04
CA ASP A 287 -0.29 10.41 3.94
C ASP A 287 -1.53 10.41 4.86
N ALA A 288 -2.60 9.73 4.46
CA ALA A 288 -3.83 9.57 5.21
C ALA A 288 -3.88 8.29 6.04
N VAL A 289 -2.90 7.39 5.86
CA VAL A 289 -2.84 6.11 6.53
C VAL A 289 -2.23 6.29 7.93
N PRO A 290 -2.93 5.97 9.02
CA PRO A 290 -2.35 5.96 10.36
C PRO A 290 -1.50 4.69 10.58
N THR A 291 -0.60 4.39 9.67
CA THR A 291 0.41 3.35 9.87
C THR A 291 1.55 3.90 10.70
N ARG A 292 2.24 3.03 11.42
CA ARG A 292 3.63 3.34 11.75
C ARG A 292 4.33 3.34 10.40
N ALA A 293 4.55 4.54 9.86
CA ALA A 293 5.21 4.71 8.57
C ALA A 293 6.47 3.85 8.59
N LEU A 294 6.66 3.07 7.53
CA LEU A 294 7.97 2.47 7.29
C LEU A 294 8.97 3.61 7.26
N ASP A 295 10.08 3.47 7.97
CA ASP A 295 11.21 4.36 7.74
C ASP A 295 11.61 4.28 6.25
N GLU A 296 12.20 5.38 5.75
CA GLU A 296 12.57 5.52 4.35
C GLU A 296 13.48 4.37 3.87
N GLU A 297 14.37 3.92 4.75
CA GLU A 297 15.28 2.81 4.49
C GLU A 297 14.53 1.49 4.27
N THR A 298 13.53 1.19 5.08
CA THR A 298 12.73 -0.02 4.95
C THR A 298 11.79 0.05 3.77
N PHE A 299 11.22 1.22 3.49
CA PHE A 299 10.45 1.43 2.27
C PHE A 299 11.33 1.20 1.03
N ALA A 300 12.55 1.72 1.02
CA ALA A 300 13.54 1.47 -0.04
C ALA A 300 13.90 -0.02 -0.15
N SER A 301 14.12 -0.70 0.97
CA SER A 301 14.35 -2.16 1.01
C SER A 301 13.18 -2.94 0.41
N LEU A 302 11.93 -2.61 0.74
CA LEU A 302 10.76 -3.25 0.10
C LEU A 302 10.69 -2.95 -1.40
N CYS A 303 11.03 -1.72 -1.82
CA CYS A 303 11.15 -1.38 -3.23
C CYS A 303 12.20 -2.22 -3.95
N GLU A 304 13.31 -2.57 -3.30
CA GLU A 304 14.38 -3.41 -3.84
C GLU A 304 14.05 -4.91 -3.84
N ARG A 305 13.26 -5.38 -2.87
CA ARG A 305 12.87 -6.79 -2.69
C ARG A 305 11.78 -7.29 -3.63
N ARG A 306 11.54 -6.63 -4.77
CA ARG A 306 10.52 -7.03 -5.76
C ARG A 306 10.72 -8.47 -6.26
N ASP A 307 9.61 -9.13 -6.59
CA ASP A 307 9.60 -10.40 -7.30
C ASP A 307 9.57 -10.16 -8.84
N ALA A 308 9.47 -11.22 -9.63
CA ALA A 308 9.17 -11.11 -11.05
C ALA A 308 7.87 -10.31 -11.28
N PRO A 309 7.76 -9.52 -12.37
CA PRO A 309 6.65 -8.61 -12.60
C PRO A 309 5.24 -9.19 -12.41
N PRO A 310 4.92 -10.44 -12.81
CA PRO A 310 3.60 -11.01 -12.57
C PRO A 310 3.22 -11.16 -11.10
N TYR A 311 4.20 -11.32 -10.20
CA TYR A 311 4.00 -11.59 -8.77
C TYR A 311 4.40 -10.41 -7.87
N ALA A 312 4.94 -9.34 -8.47
CA ALA A 312 5.47 -8.21 -7.73
C ALA A 312 4.35 -7.40 -7.10
N VAL A 313 4.38 -7.28 -5.77
CA VAL A 313 3.49 -6.42 -5.00
C VAL A 313 4.10 -5.04 -4.88
N ARG A 314 3.29 -4.00 -5.05
CA ARG A 314 3.73 -2.61 -4.85
C ARG A 314 3.97 -2.34 -3.36
N PRO A 315 5.07 -1.66 -2.98
CA PRO A 315 5.33 -1.26 -1.60
C PRO A 315 4.18 -0.46 -0.99
N GLU A 316 3.49 0.36 -1.78
CA GLU A 316 2.31 1.12 -1.36
C GLU A 316 1.18 0.20 -0.91
N THR A 317 0.98 -0.95 -1.56
CA THR A 317 0.00 -1.98 -1.17
C THR A 317 0.35 -2.59 0.19
N ILE A 318 1.64 -2.82 0.45
CA ILE A 318 2.13 -3.36 1.73
C ILE A 318 1.90 -2.34 2.85
N VAL A 319 2.24 -1.07 2.63
CA VAL A 319 1.98 -0.03 3.63
C VAL A 319 0.49 0.14 3.87
N ARG A 320 -0.33 0.11 2.82
CA ARG A 320 -1.80 0.19 2.94
C ARG A 320 -2.36 -0.97 3.76
N LEU A 321 -1.85 -2.19 3.55
CA LEU A 321 -2.21 -3.37 4.35
C LEU A 321 -1.93 -3.14 5.84
N GLY A 322 -0.87 -2.39 6.15
CA GLY A 322 -0.52 -1.98 7.51
C GLY A 322 -1.65 -1.29 8.29
N SER A 323 -2.58 -0.66 7.57
CA SER A 323 -3.76 -0.05 8.17
C SER A 323 -5.02 -0.91 8.14
N SER A 324 -5.07 -1.92 7.28
CA SER A 324 -6.29 -2.70 7.08
C SER A 324 -6.44 -3.88 8.02
N LEU A 325 -5.33 -4.33 8.60
CA LEU A 325 -5.29 -5.42 9.56
C LEU A 325 -4.92 -4.91 10.96
N PRO A 326 -5.50 -5.48 12.02
CA PRO A 326 -5.06 -5.21 13.38
C PRO A 326 -3.69 -5.87 13.63
N SER A 327 -2.84 -5.21 14.43
CA SER A 327 -1.62 -5.82 14.96
C SER A 327 -1.98 -6.97 15.90
N ALA A 328 -1.32 -8.12 15.71
CA ALA A 328 -1.42 -9.25 16.63
C ALA A 328 -0.52 -9.05 17.86
N ARG A 329 0.51 -8.21 17.74
CA ARG A 329 1.51 -7.98 18.80
C ARG A 329 1.16 -6.81 19.73
N LEU A 330 0.51 -5.77 19.20
CA LEU A 330 0.14 -4.61 20.00
C LEU A 330 -1.24 -4.80 20.63
N ARG A 331 -1.34 -4.49 21.93
CA ARG A 331 -2.65 -4.36 22.58
C ARG A 331 -3.45 -3.25 21.92
N ASN A 332 -4.77 -3.43 21.86
CA ASN A 332 -5.70 -2.36 21.50
C ASN A 332 -5.44 -1.13 22.37
N ARG A 333 -5.62 0.05 21.78
CA ARG A 333 -5.47 1.31 22.51
C ARG A 333 -6.51 1.37 23.62
N LYS A 334 -6.25 2.16 24.68
CA LYS A 334 -7.23 2.41 25.77
C LYS A 334 -8.61 2.86 25.26
N THR A 335 -8.67 3.43 24.07
CA THR A 335 -9.90 3.85 23.39
C THR A 335 -10.66 2.71 22.69
N GLY A 336 -10.27 1.44 22.87
CA GLY A 336 -10.82 0.27 22.17
C GLY A 336 -10.33 0.09 20.73
N ARG A 337 -9.56 1.05 20.21
CA ARG A 337 -9.11 1.07 18.81
C ARG A 337 -8.03 0.04 18.53
N ALA A 338 -8.18 -0.69 17.43
CA ALA A 338 -7.14 -1.59 16.93
C ALA A 338 -5.85 -0.82 16.63
N ALA A 339 -4.71 -1.39 17.04
CA ALA A 339 -3.41 -0.85 16.69
C ALA A 339 -3.08 -1.23 15.23
N PRO A 340 -2.53 -0.30 14.42
CA PRO A 340 -2.06 -0.62 13.08
C PRO A 340 -0.92 -1.63 13.15
N LEU A 341 -0.71 -2.40 12.08
CA LEU A 341 0.37 -3.38 12.01
C LEU A 341 1.74 -2.70 12.25
N LEU A 342 2.61 -3.47 12.90
CA LEU A 342 4.03 -3.15 12.97
C LEU A 342 4.71 -3.39 11.62
N GLN A 343 5.82 -2.71 11.41
CA GLN A 343 6.73 -2.93 10.28
C GLN A 343 7.17 -4.39 10.15
N SER A 344 7.51 -5.05 11.25
CA SER A 344 7.83 -6.48 11.25
C SER A 344 6.64 -7.34 10.82
N GLU A 345 5.42 -6.98 11.21
CA GLU A 345 4.22 -7.72 10.79
C GLU A 345 3.92 -7.52 9.29
N MET A 346 4.10 -6.30 8.76
CA MET A 346 3.99 -6.04 7.31
C MET A 346 5.01 -6.86 6.51
N ARG A 347 6.26 -6.94 7.00
CA ARG A 347 7.31 -7.78 6.39
C ARG A 347 6.95 -9.26 6.42
N VAL A 348 6.45 -9.75 7.56
CA VAL A 348 5.98 -11.14 7.68
C VAL A 348 4.88 -11.42 6.66
N ARG A 349 3.91 -10.52 6.45
CA ARG A 349 2.86 -10.73 5.43
C ARG A 349 3.42 -10.85 4.02
N HIS A 350 4.44 -10.06 3.67
CA HIS A 350 5.13 -10.20 2.40
C HIS A 350 5.90 -11.54 2.29
N ASP A 351 6.52 -12.00 3.37
CA ASP A 351 7.20 -13.31 3.38
C ASP A 351 6.20 -14.48 3.20
N LEU A 352 5.01 -14.39 3.82
CA LEU A 352 3.93 -15.37 3.63
C LEU A 352 3.41 -15.36 2.18
N TRP A 353 3.33 -14.19 1.56
CA TRP A 353 3.00 -14.07 0.13
C TRP A 353 4.02 -14.79 -0.75
N LEU A 354 5.31 -14.55 -0.54
CA LEU A 354 6.36 -15.22 -1.31
C LEU A 354 6.31 -16.75 -1.13
N ALA A 355 5.94 -17.21 0.06
CA ALA A 355 5.75 -18.63 0.32
C ALA A 355 4.56 -19.22 -0.43
N ALA A 356 3.41 -18.52 -0.44
CA ALA A 356 2.24 -18.94 -1.19
C ALA A 356 2.52 -18.99 -2.70
N ILE A 357 3.29 -18.03 -3.23
CA ILE A 357 3.77 -18.06 -4.62
C ILE A 357 4.71 -19.24 -4.87
N HIS A 358 5.61 -19.52 -3.93
CA HIS A 358 6.52 -20.66 -4.06
C HIS A 358 5.74 -21.99 -4.11
N GLU A 359 4.84 -22.20 -3.15
CA GLU A 359 3.92 -23.33 -3.09
C GLU A 359 3.11 -23.49 -4.39
N ALA A 360 2.55 -22.39 -4.90
CA ALA A 360 1.75 -22.41 -6.11
C ALA A 360 2.56 -22.78 -7.36
N LEU A 361 3.84 -22.39 -7.42
CA LEU A 361 4.70 -22.68 -8.57
C LEU A 361 5.35 -24.05 -8.52
N THR A 362 5.63 -24.59 -7.34
CA THR A 362 6.20 -25.94 -7.18
C THR A 362 5.14 -27.03 -7.12
N GLY A 363 3.91 -26.68 -6.71
CA GLY A 363 2.86 -27.66 -6.40
C GLY A 363 3.10 -28.39 -5.07
N GLU A 364 4.13 -28.01 -4.30
CA GLU A 364 4.45 -28.62 -3.01
C GLU A 364 3.64 -27.93 -1.90
N ALA A 365 2.57 -28.58 -1.44
CA ALA A 365 1.71 -28.06 -0.39
C ALA A 365 2.48 -27.78 0.91
N ILE A 366 2.42 -26.53 1.40
CA ILE A 366 2.96 -26.15 2.71
C ILE A 366 2.02 -26.64 3.82
N THR A 367 0.71 -26.49 3.59
CA THR A 367 -0.37 -26.86 4.51
C THR A 367 -1.52 -27.52 3.73
N PRO A 368 -2.45 -28.22 4.42
CA PRO A 368 -3.64 -28.79 3.77
C PRO A 368 -4.54 -27.76 3.08
N ALA A 369 -4.49 -26.48 3.49
CA ALA A 369 -5.27 -25.43 2.85
C ALA A 369 -4.80 -25.09 1.43
N PHE A 370 -3.69 -25.66 0.96
CA PHE A 370 -3.30 -25.64 -0.46
C PHE A 370 -4.45 -26.07 -1.38
N GLU A 371 -5.17 -27.14 -0.98
CA GLU A 371 -6.22 -27.75 -1.80
C GLU A 371 -7.56 -27.03 -1.74
N THR A 372 -7.83 -26.27 -0.68
CA THR A 372 -9.14 -25.63 -0.45
C THR A 372 -9.11 -24.10 -0.48
N GLY A 373 -7.96 -23.48 -0.22
CA GLY A 373 -7.81 -22.03 -0.10
C GLY A 373 -8.01 -21.29 -1.42
N ALA A 374 -8.81 -20.21 -1.39
CA ALA A 374 -9.11 -19.39 -2.56
C ALA A 374 -7.89 -18.66 -3.14
N CYS A 375 -6.90 -18.33 -2.30
CA CYS A 375 -5.65 -17.66 -2.68
C CYS A 375 -4.44 -18.59 -2.48
N ARG A 376 -4.57 -19.86 -2.88
CA ARG A 376 -3.52 -20.90 -2.73
C ARG A 376 -3.38 -21.74 -4.00
N GLY A 377 -2.21 -22.35 -4.18
CA GLY A 377 -1.95 -23.24 -5.31
C GLY A 377 -2.23 -22.62 -6.68
N GLN A 378 -2.76 -23.40 -7.60
CA GLN A 378 -3.10 -22.91 -8.95
C GLN A 378 -4.13 -21.76 -8.92
N ARG A 379 -5.09 -21.80 -7.99
CA ARG A 379 -6.10 -20.73 -7.83
C ARG A 379 -5.47 -19.38 -7.50
N LEU A 380 -4.35 -19.37 -6.79
CA LEU A 380 -3.58 -18.15 -6.54
C LEU A 380 -3.03 -17.58 -7.86
N LEU A 381 -2.44 -18.42 -8.71
CA LEU A 381 -1.88 -17.99 -10.00
C LEU A 381 -2.98 -17.49 -10.94
N ASP A 382 -4.12 -18.19 -10.99
CA ASP A 382 -5.28 -17.81 -11.79
C ASP A 382 -5.85 -16.47 -11.32
N ALA A 383 -5.96 -16.28 -10.00
CA ALA A 383 -6.38 -15.01 -9.43
C ALA A 383 -5.39 -13.89 -9.78
N ILE A 384 -4.07 -14.13 -9.72
CA ILE A 384 -3.06 -13.12 -10.08
C ILE A 384 -3.17 -12.74 -11.56
N ALA A 385 -3.38 -13.71 -12.44
CA ALA A 385 -3.56 -13.45 -13.87
C ALA A 385 -4.82 -12.62 -14.14
N ARG A 386 -5.92 -12.86 -13.41
CA ARG A 386 -7.19 -12.15 -13.56
C ARG A 386 -7.22 -10.77 -12.91
N ASP A 387 -6.74 -10.68 -11.67
CA ASP A 387 -6.96 -9.54 -10.77
C ASP A 387 -5.69 -8.72 -10.48
N GLY A 388 -4.51 -9.25 -10.82
CA GLY A 388 -3.21 -8.66 -10.54
C GLY A 388 -2.68 -8.93 -9.12
N ALA A 389 -1.35 -8.92 -8.96
CA ALA A 389 -0.68 -9.31 -7.72
C ALA A 389 -1.11 -8.47 -6.50
N ASP A 390 -1.30 -7.16 -6.63
CA ASP A 390 -1.68 -6.30 -5.50
C ASP A 390 -3.04 -6.65 -4.90
N LYS A 391 -4.06 -6.86 -5.75
CA LYS A 391 -5.44 -7.15 -5.32
C LYS A 391 -5.50 -8.54 -4.69
N VAL A 392 -4.77 -9.49 -5.25
CA VAL A 392 -4.70 -10.86 -4.74
C VAL A 392 -3.88 -10.93 -3.45
N PHE A 393 -2.75 -10.22 -3.36
CA PHE A 393 -1.97 -10.09 -2.13
C PHE A 393 -2.81 -9.52 -0.98
N TRP A 394 -3.65 -8.54 -1.29
CA TRP A 394 -4.59 -7.97 -0.33
C TRP A 394 -5.58 -9.01 0.20
N ALA A 395 -6.26 -9.73 -0.70
CA ALA A 395 -7.21 -10.78 -0.35
C ALA A 395 -6.55 -11.92 0.43
N PHE A 396 -5.38 -12.38 -0.04
CA PHE A 396 -4.54 -13.37 0.61
C PHE A 396 -4.19 -12.96 2.04
N SER A 397 -3.71 -11.73 2.24
CA SER A 397 -3.29 -11.24 3.55
C SER A 397 -4.44 -11.17 4.56
N HIS A 398 -5.64 -10.83 4.10
CA HIS A 398 -6.84 -10.86 4.94
C HIS A 398 -7.30 -12.30 5.25
N ALA A 399 -7.24 -13.22 4.28
CA ALA A 399 -7.55 -14.63 4.51
C ALA A 399 -6.59 -15.27 5.53
N GLU A 400 -5.28 -15.06 5.36
CA GLU A 400 -4.23 -15.52 6.28
C GLU A 400 -4.30 -14.82 7.66
N ALA A 401 -4.91 -13.63 7.74
CA ALA A 401 -5.15 -12.99 9.03
C ALA A 401 -6.37 -13.60 9.76
N ALA A 402 -7.40 -13.98 9.02
CA ALA A 402 -8.62 -14.58 9.56
C ALA A 402 -8.42 -16.05 9.97
N ALA A 403 -7.68 -16.82 9.17
CA ALA A 403 -7.36 -18.21 9.40
C ALA A 403 -5.86 -18.46 9.13
N PRO A 404 -4.96 -18.14 10.09
CA PRO A 404 -3.52 -18.30 9.90
C PRO A 404 -3.14 -19.77 9.75
N ASP A 405 -2.45 -20.11 8.66
CA ASP A 405 -2.00 -21.49 8.43
C ASP A 405 -0.57 -21.56 7.88
N ILE A 406 -0.22 -20.71 6.92
CA ILE A 406 1.15 -20.63 6.38
C ILE A 406 2.12 -20.12 7.45
N GLY A 407 1.73 -19.09 8.20
CA GLY A 407 2.57 -18.47 9.22
C GLY A 407 3.19 -19.46 10.21
N PRO A 408 2.38 -20.27 10.92
CA PRO A 408 2.86 -21.33 11.81
C PRO A 408 3.74 -22.36 11.08
N ALA A 409 3.34 -22.83 9.90
CA ALA A 409 4.07 -23.87 9.17
C ALA A 409 5.49 -23.44 8.75
N ILE A 410 5.66 -22.16 8.39
CA ILE A 410 6.97 -21.62 7.99
C ILE A 410 7.84 -21.27 9.19
N ALA A 411 7.24 -20.90 10.33
CA ALA A 411 8.00 -20.59 11.55
C ALA A 411 8.88 -21.78 11.98
N GLU A 412 8.42 -23.02 11.71
CA GLU A 412 9.10 -24.26 12.06
C GLU A 412 10.14 -24.71 10.99
N ARG A 413 10.13 -24.11 9.79
CA ARG A 413 10.92 -24.55 8.63
C ARG A 413 11.89 -23.46 8.15
N TYR A 414 12.93 -23.16 8.93
CA TYR A 414 13.90 -22.12 8.57
C TYR A 414 14.54 -22.29 7.18
N ARG A 415 14.88 -23.53 6.78
CA ARG A 415 15.42 -23.82 5.44
C ARG A 415 14.45 -23.44 4.33
N PHE A 416 13.16 -23.64 4.56
CA PHE A 416 12.11 -23.31 3.60
C PHE A 416 12.06 -21.80 3.32
N LYS A 417 12.29 -20.93 4.31
CA LYS A 417 12.41 -19.48 4.08
C LYS A 417 13.56 -19.14 3.11
N GLN A 418 14.68 -19.85 3.21
CA GLN A 418 15.81 -19.65 2.29
C GLN A 418 15.49 -20.12 0.88
N GLU A 419 14.78 -21.24 0.76
CA GLU A 419 14.30 -21.77 -0.52
C GLU A 419 13.34 -20.80 -1.20
N ILE A 420 12.38 -20.24 -0.46
CA ILE A 420 11.46 -19.20 -0.95
C ILE A 420 12.23 -17.98 -1.48
N GLU A 421 13.19 -17.46 -0.72
CA GLU A 421 13.99 -16.31 -1.15
C GLU A 421 14.89 -16.62 -2.34
N LYS A 422 15.48 -17.82 -2.39
CA LYS A 422 16.25 -18.28 -3.53
C LYS A 422 15.36 -18.40 -4.77
N ALA A 423 14.15 -18.96 -4.63
CA ALA A 423 13.17 -19.07 -5.70
C ALA A 423 12.76 -17.70 -6.23
N ARG A 424 12.48 -16.72 -5.35
CA ARG A 424 12.22 -15.32 -5.73
C ARG A 424 13.37 -14.72 -6.54
N LYS A 425 14.62 -14.85 -6.04
CA LYS A 425 15.82 -14.33 -6.74
C LYS A 425 15.98 -14.97 -8.12
N LEU A 426 15.69 -16.27 -8.25
CA LEU A 426 15.71 -16.97 -9.53
C LEU A 426 14.62 -16.48 -10.48
N ARG A 427 13.39 -16.27 -10.00
CA ARG A 427 12.28 -15.70 -10.81
C ARG A 427 12.62 -14.31 -11.33
N LEU A 428 13.11 -13.42 -10.45
CA LEU A 428 13.51 -12.08 -10.84
C LEU A 428 14.65 -12.10 -11.87
N LYS A 429 15.65 -12.97 -11.67
CA LYS A 429 16.74 -13.17 -12.63
C LYS A 429 16.22 -13.68 -13.98
N ALA A 430 15.31 -14.65 -13.99
CA ALA A 430 14.71 -15.16 -15.21
C ALA A 430 13.93 -14.06 -15.97
N SER A 431 13.11 -13.28 -15.26
CA SER A 431 12.35 -12.16 -15.84
C SER A 431 13.26 -11.07 -16.42
N THR A 432 14.32 -10.70 -15.71
CA THR A 432 15.28 -9.68 -16.20
C THR A 432 16.04 -10.17 -17.43
N VAL A 433 16.41 -11.45 -17.49
CA VAL A 433 17.01 -12.06 -18.67
C VAL A 433 16.03 -12.06 -19.84
N ALA A 434 14.77 -12.46 -19.62
CA ALA A 434 13.73 -12.46 -20.64
C ALA A 434 13.46 -11.04 -21.19
N ALA A 435 13.31 -10.05 -20.31
CA ALA A 435 13.14 -8.65 -20.70
C ALA A 435 14.35 -8.11 -21.49
N ALA A 436 15.57 -8.50 -21.12
CA ALA A 436 16.77 -8.13 -21.85
C ALA A 436 16.86 -8.82 -23.22
N GLN A 437 16.39 -10.06 -23.35
CA GLN A 437 16.30 -10.77 -24.62
C GLN A 437 15.27 -10.11 -25.54
N GLU A 438 14.10 -9.76 -25.00
CA GLU A 438 13.04 -9.08 -25.76
C GLU A 438 13.50 -7.70 -26.25
N ARG A 439 14.13 -6.89 -25.39
CA ARG A 439 14.75 -5.61 -25.81
C ARG A 439 15.81 -5.78 -26.90
N ARG A 440 16.57 -6.89 -26.87
CA ARG A 440 17.55 -7.19 -27.92
C ARG A 440 16.87 -7.61 -29.21
N ARG A 441 15.73 -8.30 -29.12
CA ARG A 441 14.91 -8.71 -30.27
C ARG A 441 14.28 -7.49 -30.92
N THR A 442 13.56 -6.66 -30.17
CA THR A 442 12.95 -5.42 -30.69
C THR A 442 13.99 -4.48 -31.29
N LEU A 443 15.17 -4.35 -30.68
CA LEU A 443 16.27 -3.57 -31.24
C LEU A 443 16.86 -4.18 -32.51
N ARG A 444 16.82 -5.51 -32.68
CA ARG A 444 17.26 -6.17 -33.91
C ARG A 444 16.23 -5.95 -35.03
N GLU A 445 14.95 -6.08 -34.72
CA GLU A 445 13.84 -5.81 -35.64
C GLU A 445 13.87 -4.34 -36.08
N ALA A 446 13.95 -3.38 -35.16
CA ALA A 446 14.08 -1.96 -35.49
C ALA A 446 15.33 -1.62 -36.31
N ARG A 447 16.42 -2.38 -36.17
CA ARG A 447 17.61 -2.23 -37.03
C ARG A 447 17.41 -2.83 -38.42
N ALA A 448 16.70 -3.96 -38.52
CA ALA A 448 16.35 -4.57 -39.78
C ALA A 448 15.43 -3.63 -40.59
N ASP A 449 14.53 -2.93 -39.89
CA ASP A 449 13.60 -1.96 -40.49
C ASP A 449 14.23 -0.58 -40.77
N GLY A 450 15.54 -0.40 -40.52
CA GLY A 450 16.24 0.87 -40.73
C GLY A 450 15.90 1.99 -39.74
N MET A 451 15.04 1.72 -38.76
CA MET A 451 14.59 2.68 -37.73
C MET A 451 15.62 2.91 -36.62
N ALA A 452 16.67 2.08 -36.52
CA ALA A 452 17.72 2.20 -35.53
C ALA A 452 19.13 2.12 -36.14
N SER A 453 20.05 2.93 -35.61
CA SER A 453 21.43 2.98 -36.11
C SER A 453 22.16 1.62 -36.02
N PRO A 454 23.04 1.33 -36.99
CA PRO A 454 23.81 0.10 -37.01
C PRO A 454 24.66 -0.04 -35.74
N LYS A 455 24.79 -1.28 -35.27
CA LYS A 455 25.55 -1.58 -34.06
C LYS A 455 27.00 -1.15 -34.26
N PRO A 456 27.58 -0.29 -33.40
CA PRO A 456 28.98 0.09 -33.53
C PRO A 456 29.86 -1.16 -33.43
N ALA A 457 30.88 -1.24 -34.29
CA ALA A 457 31.82 -2.36 -34.32
C ALA A 457 32.45 -2.52 -32.92
N LYS A 458 32.19 -3.64 -32.26
CA LYS A 458 32.81 -3.94 -30.97
C LYS A 458 34.30 -4.16 -31.22
N LYS A 459 35.16 -3.23 -30.81
CA LYS A 459 36.59 -3.52 -30.65
C LYS A 459 36.72 -4.71 -29.69
N ARG A 460 37.32 -5.79 -30.19
CA ARG A 460 37.54 -7.03 -29.45
C ARG A 460 38.55 -6.73 -28.35
N VAL A 461 38.06 -6.38 -27.16
CA VAL A 461 38.90 -6.28 -25.96
C VAL A 461 39.14 -7.71 -25.50
N THR A 462 40.34 -8.20 -25.74
CA THR A 462 40.82 -9.49 -25.25
C THR A 462 40.93 -9.39 -23.73
N VAL A 463 39.93 -9.85 -23.01
CA VAL A 463 39.97 -9.93 -21.54
C VAL A 463 40.79 -11.18 -21.19
N PRO A 464 41.92 -11.08 -20.46
CA PRO A 464 42.72 -12.24 -20.08
C PRO A 464 41.88 -13.20 -19.22
N SER A 465 41.97 -14.49 -19.54
CA SER A 465 41.27 -15.57 -18.83
C SER A 465 41.70 -15.59 -17.36
N LYS A 466 40.71 -15.49 -16.48
CA LYS A 466 40.90 -15.53 -15.02
C LYS A 466 41.42 -16.93 -14.60
N PRO A 467 42.48 -17.04 -13.80
CA PRO A 467 42.93 -18.33 -13.28
C PRO A 467 41.91 -18.89 -12.27
N THR A 468 41.53 -20.15 -12.47
CA THR A 468 40.69 -20.93 -11.54
C THR A 468 41.55 -21.37 -10.36
N VAL A 469 41.28 -20.85 -9.16
CA VAL A 469 41.98 -21.26 -7.94
C VAL A 469 41.29 -22.51 -7.36
N PRO A 470 42.02 -23.58 -6.98
CA PRO A 470 41.45 -24.76 -6.36
C PRO A 470 40.90 -24.45 -4.97
N ILE A 471 39.74 -25.03 -4.65
CA ILE A 471 39.13 -24.97 -3.31
C ILE A 471 39.89 -25.96 -2.40
N PRO A 472 40.44 -25.55 -1.24
CA PRO A 472 41.10 -26.47 -0.31
C PRO A 472 40.09 -27.42 0.35
N SER A 473 40.48 -28.68 0.47
CA SER A 473 39.79 -29.76 1.19
C SER A 473 39.72 -29.47 2.70
N ASP A 474 38.60 -29.88 3.32
CA ASP A 474 38.30 -29.74 4.75
C ASP A 474 39.29 -30.50 5.65
N ASP A 475 39.78 -29.85 6.71
CA ASP A 475 40.50 -30.49 7.81
C ASP A 475 39.51 -31.25 8.72
N PRO A 476 39.85 -32.47 9.20
CA PRO A 476 38.99 -33.22 10.11
C PRO A 476 38.94 -32.55 11.48
N ALA A 477 37.71 -32.28 11.95
CA ALA A 477 37.45 -31.74 13.28
C ALA A 477 37.90 -32.73 14.37
N MET A 478 38.68 -32.25 15.34
CA MET A 478 39.10 -33.07 16.48
C MET A 478 37.90 -33.47 17.36
N PRO A 479 37.84 -34.72 17.85
CA PRO A 479 36.79 -35.16 18.76
C PRO A 479 36.94 -34.47 20.12
N MET A 480 35.94 -33.66 20.47
CA MET A 480 35.78 -33.06 21.80
C MET A 480 35.08 -34.04 22.74
N PRO A 481 35.38 -34.02 24.05
CA PRO A 481 34.73 -34.89 25.03
C PRO A 481 33.21 -34.64 25.09
N PRO A 482 32.39 -35.68 25.31
CA PRO A 482 30.95 -35.54 25.44
C PRO A 482 30.60 -34.78 26.73
N THR A 483 29.81 -33.73 26.62
CA THR A 483 29.18 -33.04 27.75
C THR A 483 28.18 -33.97 28.46
N THR A 484 28.20 -33.97 29.79
CA THR A 484 27.36 -34.81 30.67
C THR A 484 25.92 -34.29 30.87
N VAL A 485 25.55 -33.19 30.22
CA VAL A 485 24.28 -32.48 30.43
C VAL A 485 23.17 -33.03 29.55
N ASP A 486 22.04 -33.43 30.13
CA ASP A 486 20.86 -33.82 29.36
C ASP A 486 20.07 -32.58 28.87
N LEU A 487 20.46 -32.09 27.69
CA LEU A 487 19.76 -31.01 27.00
C LEU A 487 18.46 -31.43 26.31
N THR A 488 18.10 -32.71 26.40
CA THR A 488 16.81 -33.21 25.89
C THR A 488 15.69 -33.10 26.94
N SER A 489 16.05 -32.82 28.20
CA SER A 489 15.11 -32.66 29.31
C SER A 489 14.10 -31.53 29.08
N PRO A 490 12.87 -31.63 29.63
CA PRO A 490 11.86 -30.57 29.50
C PRO A 490 12.31 -29.22 30.04
N ALA A 491 13.12 -29.21 31.10
CA ALA A 491 13.67 -27.98 31.69
C ALA A 491 14.70 -27.32 30.75
N ALA A 492 15.60 -28.09 30.14
CA ALA A 492 16.51 -27.59 29.12
C ALA A 492 15.75 -27.00 27.92
N ARG A 493 14.69 -27.67 27.46
CA ARG A 493 13.84 -27.17 26.36
C ARG A 493 13.19 -25.83 26.70
N ALA A 494 12.73 -25.66 27.93
CA ALA A 494 12.14 -24.40 28.41
C ALA A 494 13.17 -23.27 28.45
N GLU A 495 14.38 -23.53 28.94
CA GLU A 495 15.49 -22.56 28.90
C GLU A 495 15.89 -22.20 27.47
N GLY A 496 16.03 -23.20 26.59
CA GLY A 496 16.32 -23.01 25.17
C GLY A 496 15.27 -22.14 24.47
N LEU A 497 13.99 -22.37 24.75
CA LEU A 497 12.89 -21.55 24.22
C LEU A 497 12.92 -20.12 24.76
N ARG A 498 13.25 -19.94 26.05
CA ARG A 498 13.39 -18.60 26.65
C ARG A 498 14.54 -17.84 26.01
N LEU A 499 15.71 -18.48 25.87
CA LEU A 499 16.89 -17.90 25.22
C LEU A 499 16.61 -17.58 23.74
N TYR A 500 15.91 -18.46 23.02
CA TYR A 500 15.46 -18.19 21.66
C TYR A 500 14.61 -16.92 21.57
N ARG A 501 13.62 -16.77 22.46
CA ARG A 501 12.73 -15.58 22.50
C ARG A 501 13.49 -14.31 22.82
N GLU A 502 14.53 -14.40 23.65
CA GLU A 502 15.39 -13.26 23.95
C GLU A 502 16.12 -12.72 22.72
N TRP A 503 16.50 -13.60 21.79
CA TRP A 503 17.17 -13.24 20.53
C TRP A 503 16.24 -12.75 19.43
N GLN A 504 14.93 -13.00 19.54
CA GLN A 504 13.95 -12.60 18.54
C GLN A 504 14.07 -11.12 18.11
N PRO A 505 14.21 -10.13 19.01
CA PRO A 505 14.36 -8.73 18.61
C PRO A 505 15.66 -8.44 17.84
N ALA A 506 16.75 -9.15 18.18
CA ALA A 506 18.03 -9.05 17.50
C ALA A 506 18.03 -9.74 16.13
N PHE A 507 17.18 -10.74 15.91
CA PHE A 507 17.02 -11.31 14.58
C PHE A 507 16.19 -10.42 13.66
N GLU A 508 15.12 -9.80 14.20
CA GLU A 508 14.28 -8.86 13.46
C GLU A 508 15.01 -7.55 13.13
N TYR A 509 15.91 -7.08 14.02
CA TYR A 509 16.63 -5.82 13.88
C TYR A 509 18.11 -5.96 14.33
N PRO A 510 18.94 -6.69 13.57
CA PRO A 510 20.28 -7.06 14.02
C PRO A 510 21.18 -5.85 14.27
N PHE A 511 21.10 -4.79 13.46
CA PHE A 511 21.90 -3.59 13.72
C PHE A 511 21.52 -2.85 14.99
N ALA A 512 20.22 -2.70 15.26
CA ALA A 512 19.77 -1.94 16.42
C ALA A 512 19.85 -2.75 17.72
N LYS A 513 19.79 -4.09 17.64
CA LYS A 513 19.51 -4.94 18.80
C LYS A 513 20.51 -6.05 19.04
N ALA A 514 21.30 -6.52 18.06
CA ALA A 514 22.17 -7.69 18.28
C ALA A 514 23.19 -7.48 19.41
N VAL A 515 23.87 -6.34 19.46
CA VAL A 515 24.83 -6.04 20.54
C VAL A 515 24.15 -5.92 21.90
N LEU A 516 23.02 -5.22 21.96
CA LEU A 516 22.27 -5.03 23.21
C LEU A 516 21.77 -6.37 23.76
N VAL A 517 21.25 -7.23 22.87
CA VAL A 517 20.76 -8.56 23.25
C VAL A 517 21.93 -9.48 23.61
N ALA A 518 23.04 -9.46 22.87
CA ALA A 518 24.24 -10.23 23.20
C ALA A 518 24.75 -9.87 24.61
N ALA A 519 24.84 -8.58 24.93
CA ALA A 519 25.25 -8.10 26.24
C ALA A 519 24.27 -8.56 27.35
N ARG A 520 22.96 -8.45 27.12
CA ARG A 520 21.95 -8.92 28.07
C ARG A 520 22.02 -10.42 28.30
N VAL A 521 22.17 -11.21 27.23
CA VAL A 521 22.29 -12.68 27.31
C VAL A 521 23.54 -13.06 28.09
N LYS A 522 24.70 -12.43 27.83
CA LYS A 522 25.93 -12.64 28.62
C LYS A 522 25.70 -12.34 30.10
N GLN A 523 25.01 -11.24 30.40
CA GLN A 523 24.67 -10.89 31.78
C GLN A 523 23.74 -11.91 32.43
N ALA A 524 22.73 -12.41 31.70
CA ALA A 524 21.81 -13.43 32.20
C ALA A 524 22.51 -14.78 32.47
N PHE A 525 23.45 -15.19 31.62
CA PHE A 525 24.31 -16.36 31.89
C PHE A 525 25.17 -16.14 33.14
N ALA A 526 25.80 -14.97 33.28
CA ALA A 526 26.60 -14.63 34.46
C ALA A 526 25.77 -14.55 35.75
N ALA A 527 24.50 -14.17 35.65
CA ALA A 527 23.54 -14.13 36.76
C ALA A 527 22.95 -15.51 37.11
N GLY A 528 23.34 -16.58 36.40
CA GLY A 528 22.82 -17.93 36.62
C GLY A 528 21.36 -18.10 36.22
N GLU A 529 20.82 -17.23 35.35
CA GLU A 529 19.43 -17.34 34.91
C GLU A 529 19.20 -18.60 34.05
N TYR A 530 20.25 -19.08 33.36
CA TYR A 530 20.27 -20.25 32.48
C TYR A 530 21.11 -21.40 33.06
N PRO A 531 20.76 -21.96 34.24
CA PRO A 531 21.62 -22.93 34.93
C PRO A 531 21.88 -24.19 34.12
N ILE A 532 20.91 -24.66 33.33
CA ILE A 532 21.08 -25.88 32.51
C ILE A 532 21.92 -25.58 31.26
N LEU A 533 21.70 -24.43 30.61
CA LEU A 533 22.48 -24.06 29.43
C LEU A 533 23.91 -23.60 29.77
N ALA A 534 24.17 -23.15 31.00
CA ALA A 534 25.48 -22.66 31.43
C ALA A 534 26.57 -23.73 31.31
N GLU A 535 26.25 -25.00 31.56
CA GLU A 535 27.19 -26.13 31.45
C GLU A 535 27.70 -26.35 30.00
N ALA A 536 26.94 -25.93 29.00
CA ALA A 536 27.33 -25.88 27.59
C ALA A 536 27.57 -24.45 27.08
N GLY A 537 27.51 -23.47 27.99
CA GLY A 537 27.36 -22.04 27.72
C GLY A 537 28.62 -21.39 27.20
N ASP A 538 29.81 -21.86 27.58
CA ASP A 538 31.07 -21.19 27.24
C ASP A 538 31.30 -21.11 25.72
N ALA A 539 31.10 -22.22 25.01
CA ALA A 539 31.19 -22.26 23.55
C ALA A 539 30.16 -21.33 22.90
N TYR A 540 28.97 -21.25 23.47
CA TYR A 540 27.89 -20.37 23.00
C TYR A 540 28.22 -18.89 23.22
N LEU A 541 28.67 -18.52 24.43
CA LEU A 541 29.08 -17.17 24.80
C LEU A 541 30.24 -16.69 23.92
N GLU A 542 31.20 -17.57 23.61
CA GLU A 542 32.30 -17.28 22.67
C GLU A 542 31.78 -17.05 21.24
N ALA A 543 30.81 -17.84 20.79
CA ALA A 543 30.22 -17.69 19.46
C ALA A 543 29.47 -16.34 19.33
N ILE A 544 28.66 -15.96 20.31
CA ILE A 544 27.90 -14.70 20.28
C ILE A 544 28.76 -13.47 20.56
N ALA A 545 29.95 -13.60 21.17
CA ALA A 545 30.88 -12.48 21.36
C ALA A 545 31.26 -11.81 20.04
N ARG A 546 31.22 -12.54 18.93
CA ARG A 546 31.44 -11.97 17.59
C ARG A 546 30.34 -11.00 17.15
N LEU A 547 29.14 -11.12 17.72
CA LEU A 547 28.03 -10.21 17.45
C LEU A 547 28.24 -8.83 18.07
N ASP A 548 29.16 -8.68 19.03
CA ASP A 548 29.54 -7.38 19.61
C ASP A 548 30.04 -6.38 18.56
N ASN A 549 30.57 -6.90 17.44
CA ASN A 549 31.15 -6.11 16.35
C ASN A 549 30.27 -6.05 15.09
N VAL A 550 29.15 -6.79 15.04
CA VAL A 550 28.25 -6.85 13.87
C VAL A 550 27.60 -5.49 13.57
N THR A 551 27.64 -4.55 14.51
CA THR A 551 27.07 -3.21 14.36
C THR A 551 28.06 -2.13 13.94
N ARG A 552 29.37 -2.39 13.92
CA ARG A 552 30.39 -1.33 13.75
C ARG A 552 31.20 -1.40 12.47
N ALA A 553 31.38 -2.58 11.88
CA ALA A 553 32.21 -2.71 10.68
C ALA A 553 31.37 -2.51 9.41
N PHE A 554 31.23 -1.26 8.96
CA PHE A 554 30.75 -0.96 7.61
C PHE A 554 31.68 -1.67 6.60
N VAL A 555 31.12 -2.59 5.81
CA VAL A 555 31.87 -3.23 4.72
C VAL A 555 31.77 -2.32 3.49
N PRO A 556 32.86 -1.66 3.05
CA PRO A 556 32.78 -0.69 1.96
C PRO A 556 32.36 -1.37 0.65
N GLY A 557 31.19 -1.01 0.13
CA GLY A 557 30.64 -1.52 -1.14
C GLY A 557 29.35 -2.34 -1.02
N LEU A 558 28.92 -2.72 0.19
CA LEU A 558 27.62 -3.35 0.42
C LEU A 558 26.56 -2.28 0.74
N THR A 559 25.36 -2.43 0.19
CA THR A 559 24.19 -1.62 0.57
C THR A 559 23.78 -1.95 2.00
N VAL A 560 23.15 -0.99 2.70
CA VAL A 560 22.73 -1.19 4.10
C VAL A 560 21.85 -2.44 4.25
N GLY A 561 20.93 -2.67 3.30
CA GLY A 561 20.10 -3.87 3.28
C GLY A 561 20.87 -5.20 3.15
N LYS A 562 21.97 -5.24 2.38
CA LYS A 562 22.81 -6.46 2.31
C LYS A 562 23.59 -6.70 3.59
N GLN A 563 24.02 -5.62 4.24
CA GLN A 563 24.69 -5.74 5.54
C GLN A 563 23.69 -6.21 6.61
N ASP A 564 22.44 -5.76 6.56
CA ASP A 564 21.37 -6.18 7.50
C ASP A 564 21.04 -7.67 7.31
N GLU A 565 20.95 -8.14 6.05
CA GLU A 565 20.78 -9.56 5.75
C GLU A 565 21.92 -10.42 6.29
N ASN A 566 23.17 -9.97 6.13
CA ASN A 566 24.35 -10.67 6.67
C ASN A 566 24.34 -10.68 8.20
N ALA A 567 23.94 -9.58 8.84
CA ALA A 567 23.83 -9.47 10.28
C ALA A 567 22.73 -10.39 10.84
N SER A 568 21.53 -10.42 10.22
CA SER A 568 20.46 -11.36 10.56
C SER A 568 20.92 -12.81 10.38
N HIS A 569 21.70 -13.09 9.34
CA HIS A 569 22.27 -14.42 9.13
C HIS A 569 23.23 -14.82 10.26
N TYR A 570 24.09 -13.92 10.74
CA TYR A 570 24.99 -14.19 11.86
C TYR A 570 24.24 -14.35 13.18
N VAL A 571 23.21 -13.54 13.45
CA VAL A 571 22.34 -13.73 14.63
C VAL A 571 21.64 -15.08 14.55
N ALA A 572 21.09 -15.46 13.39
CA ALA A 572 20.44 -16.76 13.21
C ALA A 572 21.40 -17.92 13.49
N MET A 573 22.60 -17.87 12.90
CA MET A 573 23.58 -18.97 12.99
C MET A 573 24.29 -19.02 14.34
N LEU A 574 24.80 -17.90 14.85
CA LEU A 574 25.63 -17.89 16.07
C LEU A 574 24.78 -17.83 17.33
N ALA A 575 23.61 -17.20 17.29
CA ALA A 575 22.83 -16.92 18.49
C ALA A 575 21.53 -17.73 18.60
N MET A 576 20.83 -17.99 17.50
CA MET A 576 19.50 -18.65 17.56
C MET A 576 19.51 -20.15 17.25
N SER A 577 20.44 -20.59 16.40
CA SER A 577 20.54 -22.00 15.96
C SER A 577 20.61 -22.99 17.13
N TRP A 578 21.52 -22.77 18.07
CA TRP A 578 21.69 -23.66 19.21
C TRP A 578 20.50 -23.63 20.18
N PRO A 579 20.00 -22.47 20.65
CA PRO A 579 18.78 -22.43 21.46
C PRO A 579 17.56 -23.09 20.81
N THR A 580 17.43 -22.98 19.48
CA THR A 580 16.37 -23.65 18.72
C THR A 580 16.53 -25.17 18.74
N ARG A 581 17.76 -25.68 18.65
CA ARG A 581 18.02 -27.13 18.76
C ARG A 581 17.73 -27.64 20.16
N VAL A 582 18.12 -26.89 21.19
CA VAL A 582 17.81 -27.22 22.58
C VAL A 582 16.31 -27.18 22.84
N SER A 583 15.59 -26.15 22.40
CA SER A 583 14.13 -26.04 22.60
C SER A 583 13.37 -27.20 21.97
N ASN A 584 13.90 -27.75 20.88
CA ASN A 584 13.33 -28.89 20.17
C ASN A 584 13.81 -30.25 20.71
N GLY A 585 14.65 -30.28 21.75
CA GLY A 585 15.24 -31.51 22.29
C GLY A 585 16.16 -32.24 21.31
N ARG A 586 16.83 -31.50 20.41
CA ARG A 586 17.69 -32.03 19.33
C ARG A 586 19.17 -31.74 19.53
N SER A 587 19.56 -31.03 20.60
CA SER A 587 20.98 -30.76 20.86
C SER A 587 21.59 -31.94 21.63
N VAL A 588 22.58 -32.59 21.01
CA VAL A 588 23.25 -33.77 21.57
C VAL A 588 24.70 -33.44 21.91
N ASN A 589 25.36 -32.62 21.09
CA ASN A 589 26.73 -32.17 21.34
C ASN A 589 26.85 -30.66 21.08
N PRO A 590 26.47 -29.82 22.05
CA PRO A 590 26.46 -28.37 21.93
C PRO A 590 27.76 -27.79 21.40
N ALA A 591 28.90 -28.25 21.93
CA ALA A 591 30.19 -27.72 21.57
C ALA A 591 30.50 -27.97 20.09
N ALA A 592 30.29 -29.19 19.60
CA ALA A 592 30.47 -29.52 18.18
C ALA A 592 29.46 -28.78 17.29
N GLU A 593 28.21 -28.69 17.75
CA GLU A 593 27.11 -28.01 17.08
C GLU A 593 27.35 -26.51 16.89
N ILE A 594 27.85 -25.83 17.92
CA ILE A 594 28.19 -24.40 17.91
C ILE A 594 29.47 -24.16 17.10
N ALA A 595 30.46 -25.05 17.24
CA ALA A 595 31.68 -25.00 16.44
C ALA A 595 31.39 -25.12 14.94
N ALA A 596 30.47 -26.02 14.56
CA ALA A 596 30.02 -26.18 13.17
C ALA A 596 29.35 -24.91 12.62
N ASP A 597 28.47 -24.28 13.40
CA ASP A 597 27.83 -23.01 13.02
C ASP A 597 28.87 -21.89 12.86
N ARG A 598 29.83 -21.80 13.77
CA ARG A 598 30.95 -20.85 13.70
C ARG A 598 31.81 -21.07 12.46
N ALA A 599 32.12 -22.33 12.13
CA ALA A 599 32.85 -22.67 10.92
C ALA A 599 32.09 -22.28 9.64
N LEU A 600 30.77 -22.45 9.62
CA LEU A 600 29.92 -22.03 8.51
C LEU A 600 29.94 -20.50 8.33
N VAL A 601 29.82 -19.74 9.41
CA VAL A 601 29.91 -18.28 9.39
C VAL A 601 31.31 -17.82 8.94
N ASN A 602 32.38 -18.44 9.42
CA ASN A 602 33.74 -18.15 8.97
C ASN A 602 33.93 -18.34 7.46
N ARG A 603 33.38 -19.43 6.91
CA ARG A 603 33.42 -19.70 5.47
C ARG A 603 32.65 -18.64 4.68
N ALA A 604 31.48 -18.21 5.17
CA ALA A 604 30.71 -17.12 4.56
C ALA A 604 31.48 -15.80 4.57
N VAL A 605 32.03 -15.39 5.73
CA VAL A 605 32.83 -14.16 5.85
C VAL A 605 34.05 -14.17 4.93
N LYS A 606 34.76 -15.32 4.83
CA LYS A 606 35.91 -15.46 3.92
C LYS A 606 35.51 -15.28 2.46
N ARG A 607 34.38 -15.89 2.06
CA ARG A 607 33.83 -15.77 0.70
C ARG A 607 33.44 -14.33 0.36
N ASP A 608 32.78 -13.64 1.28
CA ASP A 608 32.36 -12.25 1.09
C ASP A 608 33.56 -11.31 0.95
N ARG A 609 34.58 -11.47 1.81
CA ARG A 609 35.84 -10.71 1.70
C ARG A 609 36.55 -10.93 0.37
N GLU A 610 36.54 -12.16 -0.13
CA GLU A 610 37.14 -12.48 -1.43
C GLU A 610 36.34 -11.86 -2.59
N ALA A 611 35.01 -11.93 -2.53
CA ALA A 611 34.13 -11.29 -3.51
C ALA A 611 34.35 -9.77 -3.57
N ASP A 612 34.48 -9.12 -2.42
CA ASP A 612 34.76 -7.68 -2.32
C ASP A 612 36.15 -7.33 -2.87
N ARG A 613 37.17 -8.13 -2.55
CA ARG A 613 38.53 -7.96 -3.10
C ARG A 613 38.49 -8.04 -4.63
N VAL A 614 37.78 -9.01 -5.19
CA VAL A 614 37.61 -9.16 -6.64
C VAL A 614 36.85 -7.98 -7.25
N ALA A 615 35.79 -7.50 -6.59
CA ALA A 615 35.01 -6.36 -7.06
C ALA A 615 35.84 -5.07 -7.09
N LYS A 616 36.63 -4.81 -6.03
CA LYS A 616 37.55 -3.67 -5.97
C LYS A 616 38.61 -3.74 -7.06
N ALA A 617 39.26 -4.89 -7.24
CA ALA A 617 40.24 -5.08 -8.30
C ALA A 617 39.64 -4.86 -9.71
N GLN A 618 38.41 -5.32 -9.95
CA GLN A 618 37.69 -5.06 -11.20
C GLN A 618 37.33 -3.58 -11.40
N ALA A 619 36.97 -2.88 -10.33
CA ALA A 619 36.67 -1.46 -10.38
C ALA A 619 37.94 -0.62 -10.66
N GLU A 620 39.06 -0.96 -10.04
CA GLU A 620 40.37 -0.34 -10.29
C GLU A 620 40.84 -0.60 -11.72
N ALA A 621 40.71 -1.83 -12.23
CA ALA A 621 41.04 -2.17 -13.62
C ALA A 621 40.20 -1.38 -14.65
N ARG A 622 38.98 -0.95 -14.29
CA ARG A 622 38.15 -0.07 -15.13
C ARG A 622 38.57 1.40 -15.08
N LYS A 623 39.29 1.82 -14.04
CA LYS A 623 39.81 3.19 -13.88
C LYS A 623 41.15 3.39 -14.58
N SER A 624 41.82 2.32 -15.00
CA SER A 624 43.05 2.43 -15.80
C SER A 624 42.80 3.30 -17.05
N PRO A 625 43.68 4.28 -17.33
CA PRO A 625 43.48 5.20 -18.44
C PRO A 625 43.33 4.43 -19.75
N PRO A 626 42.47 4.89 -20.67
CA PRO A 626 42.36 4.28 -21.98
C PRO A 626 43.76 4.22 -22.61
N PRO A 627 44.10 3.13 -23.34
CA PRO A 627 45.39 3.05 -24.01
C PRO A 627 45.57 4.31 -24.87
N PRO A 628 46.80 4.85 -24.94
CA PRO A 628 47.07 6.06 -25.70
C PRO A 628 46.47 5.89 -27.09
N ARG A 629 45.64 6.86 -27.51
CA ARG A 629 45.13 6.88 -28.87
C ARG A 629 46.35 6.80 -29.79
N PRO A 630 46.37 5.89 -30.79
CA PRO A 630 47.44 5.91 -31.77
C PRO A 630 47.45 7.30 -32.39
N THR A 631 48.53 8.04 -32.14
CA THR A 631 48.78 9.36 -32.70
C THR A 631 48.98 9.20 -34.20
N ASP A 632 48.06 9.80 -34.96
CA ASP A 632 48.19 10.30 -36.32
C ASP A 632 48.97 9.43 -37.32
N GLY A 633 48.24 8.49 -37.90
CA GLY A 633 48.37 8.24 -39.35
C GLY A 633 47.25 8.99 -40.05
N PHE A 634 47.47 10.27 -40.36
CA PHE A 634 46.65 11.01 -41.34
C PHE A 634 46.63 10.17 -42.62
N ARG A 635 45.47 9.59 -42.96
CA ARG A 635 45.25 9.06 -44.31
C ARG A 635 44.96 10.26 -45.21
N ASP A 636 46.00 10.77 -45.84
CA ASP A 636 45.89 11.60 -47.04
C ASP A 636 45.04 10.83 -48.07
N GLY A 637 43.84 11.32 -48.37
CA GLY A 637 42.98 10.71 -49.38
C GLY A 637 41.48 10.83 -49.20
N TYR A 638 40.98 11.52 -48.16
CA TYR A 638 39.54 11.79 -48.10
C TYR A 638 39.17 12.97 -49.02
N VAL A 639 38.72 12.64 -50.23
CA VAL A 639 38.10 13.59 -51.16
C VAL A 639 36.59 13.61 -50.86
N PRO A 640 36.01 14.73 -50.38
CA PRO A 640 34.57 14.82 -50.15
C PRO A 640 33.81 14.77 -51.48
N LYS A 641 32.84 13.86 -51.60
CA LYS A 641 31.86 13.85 -52.70
C LYS A 641 31.03 15.14 -52.62
N ARG A 642 31.18 15.99 -53.64
CA ARG A 642 30.29 17.14 -53.86
C ARG A 642 28.87 16.63 -54.11
N ALA A 643 27.91 17.34 -53.51
CA ALA A 643 26.50 17.16 -53.74
C ALA A 643 26.14 17.60 -55.17
N SER A 644 25.38 16.74 -55.84
CA SER A 644 24.57 17.03 -57.03
C SER A 644 23.14 16.64 -56.70
#